data_AF-A0A2V5IVX0-F1
#
_entry.id   AF-A0A2V5IVX0-F1
#
_cell.length_a   1.000
_cell.length_b   1.000
_cell.length_c   1.000
_cell.angle_alpha   90.00
_cell.angle_beta   90.00
_cell.angle_gamma   90.00
#
_symmetry.space_group_name_H-M   'P 1'
#
loop_
_entity.id
_entity.type
_entity.pdbx_description
1 polymer ?
#
loop_
_entity_poly.entity_id
_entity_poly.type
_entity_poly.pdbx_seq_one_letter_code
_entity_poly.pdbx_strand_id
1 'polypeptide(L)'
;MVKPEPAPEYPAHWEADVVLRDGGTGHLRPMTVADADAVQLFHMAQSQNSIYLRFFTYKSKLTAKELRRFTELDYSNRVAFVITRGGKIIGIGRYDRLDDPTEAEVAFNVSDSNQGRGVGSILLEHLAAAAREKGIDKFSAEVLPENRKMIQVFSEAGYEVHRHFDDGVISLHFDIDPTDKSRAVMESREHRAEARSVAGLVAPGSVAVIGASREWGSVGQQLLEHVVEGKFTGAVFAVNQDALEVQGMMPYASIEDVPGPVDLAIIAVPYDQVPHVVDQCGKAGVKGLVVVTAGFADNGARGLARQRALVRQARANGMRLVGPASLGLANTDPAVSLNASMAPYLPRQGGVGIFSQSAALGVSLVASMTRREVGMSTVLSAGNRADVSGNDIMQYWEDDPHTTACALYLESVGNPRKFSRISRRLSRSKPVIVAKSDSTGLRLPPGHAVRTTVAPAGALDAMLRQSGVIRVNTIEELADVAQIVAGQPLPQGSGLAIIGNSAAMGTVVADSAERHGLSVVAVHSRLALDVGQSRALPLLKKTVLQALGEPGVDSAIVTLLPIIGLTLESIGATLQECSDIAGKPVIASFTGSMDAQLQINRQMARSLPAYSSPGAATAALAAVTRYAHWLTLEAPLFEAPAGVNPHAAEELLDGWLKGVSGDGLVTLRPEQARELLSHYGITVLESTPFDSVEDAVMAAERLGWPVAIKTLDASLRHRLDLGGVRINIENADSLRRNIIQMRKLLEPYGHKSLEVQSMAQVGQSCTLRAIEDPLLGPVVSFGLSGDAVNLLDDWAHRVPPLSRADTAELIRSPRASVKLFGYEGLPPGNVAALEDLVARVAMLKDEHPEVAFIEFRPILVGPTDVTVLAVDVRIGNPAQRTDSARRAMRS
;
A
#
# COMPACT_ATOMS: atom_id res chain seq x y z
N MET A 1 -29.65 31.40 35.32
CA MET A 1 -29.44 31.29 33.85
C MET A 1 -28.38 30.25 33.63
N VAL A 2 -28.79 29.04 33.23
CA VAL A 2 -27.87 27.98 32.82
C VAL A 2 -27.30 28.41 31.48
N LYS A 3 -25.96 28.53 31.37
CA LYS A 3 -25.29 28.76 30.10
C LYS A 3 -25.76 27.67 29.11
N PRO A 4 -26.20 28.00 27.89
CA PRO A 4 -26.50 26.96 26.91
C PRO A 4 -25.24 26.12 26.71
N GLU A 5 -25.39 24.80 26.80
CA GLU A 5 -24.31 23.88 26.44
C GLU A 5 -23.85 24.19 25.01
N PRO A 6 -22.54 24.21 24.74
CA PRO A 6 -22.03 24.43 23.40
C PRO A 6 -22.57 23.35 22.47
N ALA A 7 -22.94 23.74 21.25
CA ALA A 7 -23.38 22.78 20.24
C ALA A 7 -22.28 21.72 20.01
N PRO A 8 -22.65 20.44 19.85
CA PRO A 8 -21.68 19.38 19.65
C PRO A 8 -20.85 19.64 18.38
N GLU A 9 -19.54 19.45 18.47
CA GLU A 9 -18.61 19.67 17.36
C GLU A 9 -18.84 18.63 16.26
N TYR A 10 -18.90 19.06 15.00
CA TYR A 10 -19.15 18.18 13.86
C TYR A 10 -17.94 17.27 13.60
N PRO A 11 -18.10 15.93 13.61
CA PRO A 11 -16.99 15.00 13.45
C PRO A 11 -16.61 14.83 11.98
N ALA A 12 -15.94 15.83 11.40
CA ALA A 12 -15.54 15.85 9.99
C ALA A 12 -14.63 14.66 9.61
N HIS A 13 -13.88 14.08 10.56
CA HIS A 13 -13.02 12.92 10.32
C HIS A 13 -13.79 11.61 10.05
N TRP A 14 -15.11 11.59 10.25
CA TRP A 14 -15.97 10.46 9.88
C TRP A 14 -16.46 10.49 8.44
N GLU A 15 -16.26 11.60 7.71
CA GLU A 15 -16.64 11.69 6.30
C GLU A 15 -15.76 10.79 5.41
N ALA A 16 -16.39 10.18 4.41
CA ALA A 16 -15.70 9.32 3.45
C ALA A 16 -16.42 9.24 2.11
N ASP A 17 -15.65 9.12 1.04
CA ASP A 17 -16.20 8.66 -0.23
C ASP A 17 -16.05 7.14 -0.34
N VAL A 18 -17.16 6.47 -0.64
CA VAL A 18 -17.25 5.01 -0.66
C VAL A 18 -17.55 4.51 -2.07
N VAL A 19 -16.99 3.37 -2.43
CA VAL A 19 -17.31 2.68 -3.70
C VAL A 19 -18.39 1.65 -3.40
N LEU A 20 -19.52 1.75 -4.11
CA LEU A 20 -20.67 0.87 -3.96
C LEU A 20 -20.46 -0.42 -4.75
N ARG A 21 -21.27 -1.44 -4.48
CA ARG A 21 -21.15 -2.78 -5.11
C ARG A 21 -21.32 -2.74 -6.63
N ASP A 22 -21.92 -1.70 -7.20
CA ASP A 22 -22.03 -1.52 -8.65
C ASP A 22 -20.87 -0.73 -9.27
N GLY A 23 -19.84 -0.37 -8.49
CA GLY A 23 -18.66 0.36 -8.94
C GLY A 23 -18.81 1.88 -8.94
N GLY A 24 -20.02 2.40 -8.74
CA GLY A 24 -20.27 3.84 -8.56
C GLY A 24 -19.84 4.34 -7.18
N THR A 25 -19.73 5.64 -7.01
CA THR A 25 -19.37 6.28 -5.74
C THR A 25 -20.58 6.81 -4.96
N GLY A 26 -20.41 6.95 -3.65
CA GLY A 26 -21.33 7.66 -2.75
C GLY A 26 -20.56 8.44 -1.69
N HIS A 27 -21.14 9.51 -1.19
CA HIS A 27 -20.53 10.34 -0.15
C HIS A 27 -21.19 10.07 1.20
N LEU A 28 -20.43 9.50 2.13
CA LEU A 28 -20.82 9.22 3.51
C LEU A 28 -20.40 10.38 4.41
N ARG A 29 -21.34 10.86 5.24
CA ARG A 29 -21.06 11.89 6.25
C ARG A 29 -21.99 11.80 7.46
N PRO A 30 -21.60 12.32 8.64
CA PRO A 30 -22.51 12.53 9.74
C PRO A 30 -23.75 13.34 9.30
N MET A 31 -24.90 12.96 9.82
CA MET A 31 -26.15 13.71 9.62
C MET A 31 -26.13 14.99 10.46
N THR A 32 -26.79 16.03 9.96
CA THR A 32 -26.89 17.34 10.59
C THR A 32 -28.35 17.79 10.68
N VAL A 33 -28.62 18.82 11.48
CA VAL A 33 -29.96 19.43 11.59
C VAL A 33 -30.48 19.94 10.24
N ALA A 34 -29.58 20.35 9.33
CA ALA A 34 -29.94 20.82 7.99
C ALA A 34 -30.50 19.72 7.08
N ASP A 35 -30.35 18.44 7.45
CA ASP A 35 -30.82 17.30 6.64
C ASP A 35 -32.31 17.00 6.82
N ALA A 36 -33.03 17.70 7.70
CA ALA A 36 -34.43 17.38 8.03
C ALA A 36 -35.34 17.26 6.80
N ASP A 37 -35.25 18.22 5.88
CA ASP A 37 -36.05 18.20 4.64
C ASP A 37 -35.63 17.05 3.71
N ALA A 38 -34.33 16.79 3.59
CA ALA A 38 -33.80 15.69 2.78
C ALA A 38 -34.20 14.31 3.34
N VAL A 39 -34.21 14.16 4.66
CA VAL A 39 -34.68 12.95 5.37
C VAL A 39 -36.18 12.75 5.17
N GLN A 40 -36.97 13.83 5.24
CA GLN A 40 -38.41 13.78 4.99
C GLN A 40 -38.70 13.36 3.54
N LEU A 41 -38.01 13.95 2.56
CA LEU A 41 -38.11 13.58 1.14
C LEU A 41 -37.69 12.12 0.91
N PHE A 42 -36.59 11.70 1.53
CA PHE A 42 -36.11 10.32 1.47
C PHE A 42 -37.16 9.34 2.01
N HIS A 43 -37.77 9.62 3.16
CA HIS A 43 -38.80 8.79 3.78
C HIS A 43 -40.05 8.68 2.90
N MET A 44 -40.54 9.81 2.37
CA MET A 44 -41.73 9.85 1.53
C MET A 44 -41.55 9.14 0.18
N ALA A 45 -40.31 9.00 -0.28
CA ALA A 45 -39.99 8.30 -1.53
C ALA A 45 -39.93 6.76 -1.37
N GLN A 46 -40.01 6.22 -0.15
CA GLN A 46 -39.95 4.78 0.09
C GLN A 46 -41.31 4.10 -0.11
N SER A 47 -41.29 2.83 -0.53
CA SER A 47 -42.50 2.01 -0.55
C SER A 47 -43.08 1.81 0.84
N GLN A 48 -44.41 1.57 0.90
CA GLN A 48 -45.10 1.28 2.16
C GLN A 48 -44.48 0.08 2.89
N ASN A 49 -44.03 -0.93 2.13
CA ASN A 49 -43.36 -2.11 2.67
C ASN A 49 -42.03 -1.76 3.34
N SER A 50 -41.17 -0.96 2.69
CA SER A 50 -39.89 -0.55 3.29
C SER A 50 -40.09 0.31 4.54
N ILE A 51 -41.10 1.18 4.57
CA ILE A 51 -41.48 1.95 5.76
C ILE A 51 -41.92 1.01 6.89
N TYR A 52 -42.82 0.05 6.58
CA TYR A 52 -43.31 -0.91 7.56
C TYR A 52 -42.17 -1.77 8.13
N LEU A 53 -41.29 -2.30 7.29
CA LEU A 53 -40.14 -3.11 7.71
C LEU A 53 -39.15 -2.36 8.60
N ARG A 54 -39.10 -1.02 8.52
CA ARG A 54 -38.21 -0.17 9.33
C ARG A 54 -38.85 0.34 10.62
N PHE A 55 -40.12 0.74 10.57
CA PHE A 55 -40.79 1.43 11.68
C PHE A 55 -41.85 0.58 12.38
N PHE A 56 -42.06 -0.65 11.91
CA PHE A 56 -43.09 -1.61 12.38
C PHE A 56 -44.53 -1.06 12.28
N THR A 57 -44.69 0.04 11.56
CA THR A 57 -45.97 0.69 11.31
C THR A 57 -45.87 1.54 10.05
N TYR A 58 -47.00 1.75 9.38
CA TYR A 58 -47.04 2.61 8.22
C TYR A 58 -47.10 4.08 8.63
N LYS A 59 -46.11 4.86 8.18
CA LYS A 59 -46.07 6.31 8.35
C LYS A 59 -45.86 6.98 7.00
N SER A 60 -46.86 7.68 6.49
CA SER A 60 -46.74 8.40 5.21
C SER A 60 -45.77 9.59 5.28
N LYS A 61 -45.55 10.13 6.49
CA LYS A 61 -44.58 11.20 6.78
C LYS A 61 -44.03 11.04 8.20
N LEU A 62 -42.82 11.55 8.45
CA LEU A 62 -42.30 11.71 9.80
C LEU A 62 -42.92 12.94 10.45
N THR A 63 -43.14 12.88 11.76
CA THR A 63 -43.60 14.03 12.55
C THR A 63 -42.43 15.00 12.79
N ALA A 64 -42.75 16.27 13.08
CA ALA A 64 -41.72 17.27 13.41
C ALA A 64 -40.88 16.88 14.64
N LYS A 65 -41.42 16.07 15.55
CA LYS A 65 -40.70 15.54 16.72
C LYS A 65 -39.71 14.44 16.32
N GLU A 66 -40.12 13.54 15.42
CA GLU A 66 -39.25 12.48 14.89
C GLU A 66 -38.11 13.04 14.05
N LEU A 67 -38.40 14.00 13.16
CA LEU A 67 -37.36 14.66 12.36
C LEU A 67 -36.30 15.30 13.27
N ARG A 68 -36.71 16.08 14.28
CA ARG A 68 -35.78 16.64 15.27
C ARG A 68 -34.97 15.55 15.98
N ARG A 69 -35.62 14.49 16.46
CA ARG A 69 -34.91 13.36 17.08
C ARG A 69 -33.92 12.68 16.13
N PHE A 70 -34.15 12.72 14.83
CA PHE A 70 -33.30 12.05 13.84
C PHE A 70 -32.12 12.93 13.42
N THR A 71 -32.26 14.25 13.45
CA THR A 71 -31.25 15.19 12.94
C THR A 71 -30.51 15.99 14.02
N GLU A 72 -31.07 16.12 15.22
CA GLU A 72 -30.41 16.74 16.39
C GLU A 72 -29.62 15.67 17.17
N LEU A 73 -28.35 15.51 16.79
CA LEU A 73 -27.44 14.46 17.26
C LEU A 73 -26.31 15.04 18.11
N ASP A 74 -25.87 14.30 19.12
CA ASP A 74 -24.77 14.69 20.01
C ASP A 74 -23.40 14.09 19.61
N TYR A 75 -23.39 13.24 18.58
CA TYR A 75 -22.21 12.55 18.05
C TYR A 75 -21.47 11.69 19.09
N SER A 76 -22.13 11.29 20.18
CA SER A 76 -21.58 10.44 21.23
C SER A 76 -22.54 9.32 21.63
N ASN A 77 -23.72 9.69 22.13
CA ASN A 77 -24.76 8.74 22.50
C ASN A 77 -25.71 8.49 21.32
N ARG A 78 -25.86 9.48 20.44
CA ARG A 78 -26.72 9.40 19.26
C ARG A 78 -25.94 9.83 18.04
N VAL A 79 -25.71 8.88 17.15
CA VAL A 79 -24.97 9.08 15.90
C VAL A 79 -25.83 8.62 14.73
N ALA A 80 -25.85 9.39 13.65
CA ALA A 80 -26.40 8.95 12.39
C ALA A 80 -25.50 9.38 11.22
N PHE A 81 -25.36 8.49 10.25
CA PHE A 81 -24.70 8.72 8.97
C PHE A 81 -25.73 8.73 7.84
N VAL A 82 -25.45 9.56 6.84
CA VAL A 82 -26.13 9.53 5.54
C VAL A 82 -25.13 9.18 4.45
N ILE A 83 -25.56 8.37 3.48
CA ILE A 83 -24.87 8.24 2.20
C ILE A 83 -25.68 9.00 1.15
N THR A 84 -25.01 9.85 0.40
CA THR A 84 -25.62 10.70 -0.64
C THR A 84 -25.05 10.43 -2.03
N ARG A 85 -25.89 10.60 -3.04
CA ARG A 85 -25.53 10.57 -4.47
C ARG A 85 -26.43 11.54 -5.25
N GLY A 86 -25.83 12.43 -6.05
CA GLY A 86 -26.51 13.53 -6.74
C GLY A 86 -27.23 14.48 -5.79
N GLY A 87 -26.67 14.70 -4.59
CA GLY A 87 -27.31 15.48 -3.51
C GLY A 87 -28.51 14.79 -2.84
N LYS A 88 -28.88 13.57 -3.25
CA LYS A 88 -30.00 12.82 -2.67
C LYS A 88 -29.49 11.79 -1.67
N ILE A 89 -30.17 11.64 -0.54
CA ILE A 89 -29.90 10.57 0.42
C ILE A 89 -30.29 9.23 -0.23
N ILE A 90 -29.37 8.26 -0.22
CA ILE A 90 -29.62 6.89 -0.70
C ILE A 90 -29.63 5.88 0.46
N GLY A 91 -29.15 6.26 1.63
CA GLY A 91 -29.25 5.45 2.85
C GLY A 91 -28.94 6.25 4.12
N ILE A 92 -29.53 5.80 5.22
CA ILE A 92 -29.39 6.32 6.57
C ILE A 92 -29.05 5.16 7.50
N GLY A 93 -28.02 5.31 8.33
CA GLY A 93 -27.71 4.39 9.42
C GLY A 93 -27.54 5.18 10.71
N ARG A 94 -28.03 4.66 11.84
CA ARG A 94 -27.92 5.32 13.14
C ARG A 94 -27.67 4.33 14.26
N TYR A 95 -27.11 4.81 15.36
CA TYR A 95 -27.18 4.15 16.65
C TYR A 95 -27.64 5.10 17.76
N ASP A 96 -28.29 4.53 18.76
CA ASP A 96 -28.63 5.18 20.02
C ASP A 96 -28.09 4.32 21.17
N ARG A 97 -27.22 4.90 22.03
CA ARG A 97 -26.66 4.22 23.21
C ARG A 97 -27.77 3.85 24.18
N LEU A 98 -27.69 2.65 24.73
CA LEU A 98 -28.64 2.11 25.71
C LEU A 98 -28.25 2.47 27.15
N ASP A 99 -29.00 1.97 28.12
CA ASP A 99 -28.68 2.16 29.55
C ASP A 99 -27.34 1.52 29.92
N ASP A 100 -26.96 0.42 29.24
CA ASP A 100 -25.59 -0.10 29.27
C ASP A 100 -24.68 0.83 28.44
N PRO A 101 -23.67 1.48 29.05
CA PRO A 101 -22.81 2.40 28.33
C PRO A 101 -21.96 1.75 27.23
N THR A 102 -21.79 0.42 27.22
CA THR A 102 -21.03 -0.30 26.19
C THR A 102 -21.91 -0.81 25.04
N GLU A 103 -23.24 -0.64 25.13
CA GLU A 103 -24.19 -1.14 24.14
C GLU A 103 -24.96 -0.02 23.42
N ALA A 104 -25.23 -0.20 22.13
CA ALA A 104 -26.10 0.70 21.36
C ALA A 104 -27.06 -0.05 20.43
N GLU A 105 -28.29 0.44 20.34
CA GLU A 105 -29.28 -0.04 19.37
C GLU A 105 -28.98 0.57 17.99
N VAL A 106 -28.88 -0.26 16.95
CA VAL A 106 -28.60 0.18 15.58
C VAL A 106 -29.77 0.01 14.63
N ALA A 107 -29.90 0.95 13.70
CA ALA A 107 -30.96 0.88 12.70
C ALA A 107 -30.59 1.51 11.37
N PHE A 108 -31.12 0.95 10.28
CA PHE A 108 -30.77 1.31 8.90
C PHE A 108 -32.00 1.51 8.04
N ASN A 109 -31.95 2.47 7.12
CA ASN A 109 -32.96 2.66 6.09
C ASN A 109 -32.26 2.94 4.76
N VAL A 110 -32.49 2.11 3.74
CA VAL A 110 -31.83 2.21 2.42
C VAL A 110 -32.90 2.41 1.35
N SER A 111 -32.68 3.38 0.46
CA SER A 111 -33.60 3.69 -0.63
C SER A 111 -33.92 2.45 -1.45
N ASP A 112 -35.19 2.22 -1.79
CA ASP A 112 -35.65 1.07 -2.59
C ASP A 112 -34.84 0.90 -3.88
N SER A 113 -34.61 2.00 -4.60
CA SER A 113 -33.80 2.05 -5.84
C SER A 113 -32.30 1.76 -5.66
N ASN A 114 -31.80 1.70 -4.41
CA ASN A 114 -30.39 1.50 -4.08
C ASN A 114 -30.14 0.27 -3.20
N GLN A 115 -31.16 -0.55 -2.93
CA GLN A 115 -30.99 -1.83 -2.25
C GLN A 115 -30.09 -2.78 -3.07
N GLY A 116 -29.34 -3.64 -2.38
CA GLY A 116 -28.40 -4.57 -3.03
C GLY A 116 -27.07 -3.96 -3.48
N ARG A 117 -26.88 -2.63 -3.32
CA ARG A 117 -25.63 -1.93 -3.68
C ARG A 117 -24.58 -1.86 -2.57
N GLY A 118 -24.80 -2.55 -1.44
CA GLY A 118 -23.87 -2.59 -0.30
C GLY A 118 -23.97 -1.41 0.68
N VAL A 119 -24.91 -0.49 0.47
CA VAL A 119 -25.12 0.72 1.30
C VAL A 119 -25.27 0.39 2.80
N GLY A 120 -26.07 -0.62 3.15
CA GLY A 120 -26.27 -1.02 4.55
C GLY A 120 -25.00 -1.54 5.22
N SER A 121 -24.23 -2.38 4.53
CA SER A 121 -22.95 -2.90 5.06
C SER A 121 -21.93 -1.79 5.28
N ILE A 122 -21.85 -0.82 4.36
CA ILE A 122 -20.96 0.35 4.51
C ILE A 122 -21.38 1.19 5.72
N LEU A 123 -22.68 1.47 5.87
CA LEU A 123 -23.18 2.20 7.03
C LEU A 123 -22.86 1.48 8.34
N LEU A 124 -23.04 0.15 8.39
CA LEU A 124 -22.73 -0.65 9.57
C LEU A 124 -21.25 -0.58 9.94
N GLU A 125 -20.36 -0.73 8.96
CA GLU A 125 -18.90 -0.62 9.16
C GLU A 125 -18.50 0.74 9.74
N HIS A 126 -19.04 1.82 9.18
CA HIS A 126 -18.74 3.18 9.64
C HIS A 126 -19.34 3.47 11.02
N LEU A 127 -20.55 3.00 11.31
CA LEU A 127 -21.17 3.11 12.63
C LEU A 127 -20.37 2.32 13.67
N ALA A 128 -19.96 1.09 13.38
CA ALA A 128 -19.18 0.26 14.29
C ALA A 128 -17.86 0.95 14.66
N ALA A 129 -17.14 1.49 13.68
CA ALA A 129 -15.92 2.23 13.93
C ALA A 129 -16.16 3.53 14.74
N ALA A 130 -17.24 4.27 14.47
CA ALA A 130 -17.60 5.46 15.25
C ALA A 130 -18.07 5.13 16.68
N ALA A 131 -18.68 3.96 16.88
CA ALA A 131 -19.14 3.49 18.18
C ALA A 131 -17.96 3.07 19.08
N ARG A 132 -16.96 2.38 18.52
CA ARG A 132 -15.71 2.07 19.24
C ARG A 132 -14.96 3.31 19.71
N GLU A 133 -14.88 4.35 18.87
CA GLU A 133 -14.31 5.66 19.26
C GLU A 133 -15.04 6.29 20.47
N LYS A 134 -16.21 5.77 20.86
CA LYS A 134 -17.01 6.22 22.00
C LYS A 134 -17.12 5.18 23.12
N GLY A 135 -16.37 4.08 23.06
CA GLY A 135 -16.37 3.03 24.09
C GLY A 135 -17.57 2.08 24.05
N ILE A 136 -18.23 1.95 22.88
CA ILE A 136 -19.27 0.95 22.65
C ILE A 136 -18.59 -0.28 22.02
N ASP A 137 -18.89 -1.47 22.54
CA ASP A 137 -18.35 -2.76 22.08
C ASP A 137 -19.44 -3.68 21.48
N LYS A 138 -20.73 -3.36 21.69
CA LYS A 138 -21.86 -4.18 21.23
C LYS A 138 -22.93 -3.38 20.54
N PHE A 139 -23.48 -3.99 19.49
CA PHE A 139 -24.71 -3.52 18.85
C PHE A 139 -25.85 -4.51 19.03
N SER A 140 -27.03 -3.96 19.29
CA SER A 140 -28.31 -4.66 19.24
C SER A 140 -29.21 -4.10 18.13
N ALA A 141 -30.04 -4.95 17.54
CA ALA A 141 -30.99 -4.55 16.51
C ALA A 141 -32.26 -5.40 16.55
N GLU A 142 -33.42 -4.75 16.50
CA GLU A 142 -34.71 -5.42 16.31
C GLU A 142 -35.10 -5.40 14.83
N VAL A 143 -35.42 -6.59 14.29
CA VAL A 143 -35.74 -6.76 12.88
C VAL A 143 -36.96 -7.65 12.73
N LEU A 144 -37.94 -7.24 11.92
CA LEU A 144 -39.07 -8.10 11.58
C LEU A 144 -38.60 -9.38 10.85
N PRO A 145 -39.16 -10.57 11.16
CA PRO A 145 -38.77 -11.84 10.54
C PRO A 145 -38.82 -11.85 9.00
N GLU A 146 -39.71 -11.05 8.42
CA GLU A 146 -39.88 -10.91 6.97
C GLU A 146 -38.74 -10.12 6.32
N ASN A 147 -37.98 -9.31 7.08
CA ASN A 147 -36.89 -8.48 6.58
C ASN A 147 -35.58 -9.27 6.40
N ARG A 148 -35.64 -10.32 5.57
CA ARG A 148 -34.50 -11.20 5.27
C ARG A 148 -33.27 -10.43 4.78
N LYS A 149 -33.47 -9.33 4.05
CA LYS A 149 -32.38 -8.47 3.54
C LYS A 149 -31.58 -7.84 4.68
N MET A 150 -32.24 -7.29 5.71
CA MET A 150 -31.54 -6.71 6.85
C MET A 150 -30.85 -7.77 7.71
N ILE A 151 -31.50 -8.91 7.94
CA ILE A 151 -30.88 -10.05 8.66
C ILE A 151 -29.60 -10.49 7.94
N GLN A 152 -29.63 -10.53 6.60
CA GLN A 152 -28.48 -10.88 5.78
C GLN A 152 -27.33 -9.87 5.95
N VAL A 153 -27.60 -8.56 5.97
CA VAL A 153 -26.57 -7.52 6.20
C VAL A 153 -25.80 -7.77 7.49
N PHE A 154 -26.48 -8.09 8.59
CA PHE A 154 -25.82 -8.39 9.87
C PHE A 154 -25.04 -9.70 9.83
N SER A 155 -25.61 -10.77 9.29
CA SER A 155 -24.92 -12.07 9.21
C SER A 155 -23.72 -12.07 8.25
N GLU A 156 -23.77 -11.29 7.17
CA GLU A 156 -22.69 -11.13 6.19
C GLU A 156 -21.68 -10.05 6.60
N ALA A 157 -21.92 -9.31 7.70
CA ALA A 157 -20.92 -8.38 8.21
C ALA A 157 -19.69 -9.09 8.80
N GLY A 158 -19.83 -10.40 9.12
CA GLY A 158 -18.76 -11.24 9.67
C GLY A 158 -18.67 -11.20 11.20
N TYR A 159 -19.61 -10.52 11.86
CA TYR A 159 -19.77 -10.54 13.31
C TYR A 159 -20.50 -11.81 13.77
N GLU A 160 -20.28 -12.22 15.03
CA GLU A 160 -21.03 -13.29 15.67
C GLU A 160 -22.39 -12.77 16.09
N VAL A 161 -23.45 -13.27 15.45
CA VAL A 161 -24.81 -12.75 15.66
C VAL A 161 -25.63 -13.75 16.46
N HIS A 162 -26.00 -13.38 17.68
CA HIS A 162 -26.97 -14.12 18.49
C HIS A 162 -28.39 -13.70 18.10
N ARG A 163 -29.28 -14.67 17.89
CA ARG A 163 -30.67 -14.44 17.50
C ARG A 163 -31.58 -14.88 18.61
N HIS A 164 -32.44 -13.98 19.08
CA HIS A 164 -33.55 -14.32 19.96
C HIS A 164 -34.87 -13.91 19.28
N PHE A 165 -35.90 -14.72 19.45
CA PHE A 165 -37.24 -14.40 18.95
C PHE A 165 -38.06 -13.96 20.14
N ASP A 166 -38.49 -12.70 20.14
CA ASP A 166 -39.27 -12.10 21.22
C ASP A 166 -40.34 -11.19 20.64
N ASP A 167 -41.56 -11.24 21.18
CA ASP A 167 -42.70 -10.39 20.79
C ASP A 167 -42.94 -10.20 19.27
N GLY A 168 -42.61 -11.23 18.46
CA GLY A 168 -42.82 -11.20 17.00
C GLY A 168 -41.72 -10.50 16.20
N VAL A 169 -40.64 -10.06 16.84
CA VAL A 169 -39.43 -9.52 16.21
C VAL A 169 -38.23 -10.46 16.44
N ILE A 170 -37.21 -10.33 15.59
CA ILE A 170 -35.92 -10.99 15.77
C ILE A 170 -34.95 -9.97 16.36
N SER A 171 -34.52 -10.21 17.59
CA SER A 171 -33.49 -9.43 18.26
C SER A 171 -32.11 -10.02 17.94
N LEU A 172 -31.25 -9.19 17.37
CA LEU A 172 -29.88 -9.52 16.97
C LEU A 172 -28.91 -8.80 17.91
N HIS A 173 -27.94 -9.51 18.46
CA HIS A 173 -26.83 -8.93 19.22
C HIS A 173 -25.50 -9.37 18.62
N PHE A 174 -24.56 -8.44 18.46
CA PHE A 174 -23.23 -8.75 17.95
C PHE A 174 -22.17 -7.80 18.48
N ASP A 175 -21.00 -8.37 18.78
CA ASP A 175 -19.78 -7.65 19.13
C ASP A 175 -19.27 -6.90 17.89
N ILE A 176 -18.87 -5.64 18.04
CA ILE A 176 -18.43 -4.78 16.93
C ILE A 176 -16.91 -4.75 16.78
N ASP A 177 -16.16 -5.42 17.66
CA ASP A 177 -14.73 -5.58 17.49
C ASP A 177 -14.42 -6.38 16.22
N PRO A 178 -13.41 -5.95 15.43
CA PRO A 178 -13.18 -6.56 14.14
C PRO A 178 -12.51 -7.92 14.31
N THR A 179 -13.28 -8.98 14.11
CA THR A 179 -12.77 -10.35 13.97
C THR A 179 -12.05 -10.54 12.63
N ASP A 180 -11.16 -11.52 12.52
CA ASP A 180 -10.51 -11.89 11.24
C ASP A 180 -11.55 -12.14 10.13
N LYS A 181 -12.67 -12.76 10.49
CA LYS A 181 -13.80 -12.99 9.59
C LYS A 181 -14.42 -11.69 9.10
N SER A 182 -14.71 -10.73 10.00
CA SER A 182 -15.28 -9.44 9.62
C SER A 182 -14.35 -8.64 8.71
N ARG A 183 -13.04 -8.63 9.01
CA ARG A 183 -11.99 -8.00 8.18
C ARG A 183 -11.95 -8.63 6.79
N ALA A 184 -11.88 -9.95 6.69
CA ALA A 184 -11.87 -10.66 5.42
C ALA A 184 -13.10 -10.34 4.54
N VAL A 185 -14.29 -10.23 5.15
CA VAL A 185 -15.50 -9.88 4.38
C VAL A 185 -15.48 -8.42 3.95
N MET A 186 -15.04 -7.48 4.81
CA MET A 186 -14.84 -6.08 4.43
C MET A 186 -13.90 -5.95 3.24
N GLU A 187 -12.77 -6.64 3.29
CA GLU A 187 -11.78 -6.64 2.22
C GLU A 187 -12.30 -7.23 0.92
N SER A 188 -13.03 -8.35 0.98
CA SER A 188 -13.67 -8.95 -0.21
C SER A 188 -14.73 -8.05 -0.82
N ARG A 189 -15.47 -7.28 0.00
CA ARG A 189 -16.43 -6.28 -0.50
C ARG A 189 -15.70 -5.12 -1.18
N GLU A 190 -14.69 -4.56 -0.53
CA GLU A 190 -13.85 -3.49 -1.05
C GLU A 190 -13.26 -3.89 -2.42
N HIS A 191 -12.63 -5.06 -2.48
CA HIS A 191 -12.03 -5.62 -3.69
C HIS A 191 -13.03 -5.68 -4.85
N ARG A 192 -14.19 -6.33 -4.66
CA ARG A 192 -15.20 -6.47 -5.72
C ARG A 192 -15.77 -5.13 -6.19
N ALA A 193 -15.98 -4.19 -5.25
CA ALA A 193 -16.50 -2.86 -5.57
C ALA A 193 -15.49 -2.05 -6.40
N GLU A 194 -14.22 -2.05 -6.01
CA GLU A 194 -13.14 -1.33 -6.70
C GLU A 194 -12.79 -1.95 -8.05
N ALA A 195 -12.68 -3.28 -8.13
CA ALA A 195 -12.45 -4.01 -9.37
C ALA A 195 -13.53 -3.70 -10.41
N ARG A 196 -14.81 -3.72 -10.00
CA ARG A 196 -15.95 -3.35 -10.87
C ARG A 196 -15.93 -1.88 -11.27
N SER A 197 -15.52 -1.00 -10.35
CA SER A 197 -15.37 0.43 -10.59
C SER A 197 -14.37 0.71 -11.72
N VAL A 198 -13.22 0.02 -11.69
CA VAL A 198 -12.18 0.12 -12.73
C VAL A 198 -12.61 -0.58 -14.02
N ALA A 199 -13.27 -1.73 -13.94
CA ALA A 199 -13.82 -2.43 -15.12
C ALA A 199 -14.75 -1.50 -15.93
N GLY A 200 -15.60 -0.72 -15.26
CA GLY A 200 -16.45 0.27 -15.93
C GLY A 200 -15.71 1.41 -16.63
N LEU A 201 -14.43 1.64 -16.30
CA LEU A 201 -13.57 2.62 -16.97
C LEU A 201 -12.82 2.02 -18.15
N VAL A 202 -12.31 0.79 -18.02
CA VAL A 202 -11.43 0.15 -19.02
C VAL A 202 -12.17 -0.75 -20.01
N ALA A 203 -13.42 -1.13 -19.72
CA ALA A 203 -14.29 -1.90 -20.61
C ALA A 203 -15.71 -1.29 -20.69
N PRO A 204 -15.83 0.00 -21.10
CA PRO A 204 -17.14 0.65 -21.25
C PRO A 204 -17.90 0.07 -22.46
N GLY A 205 -19.24 0.13 -22.44
CA GLY A 205 -20.08 -0.19 -23.59
C GLY A 205 -20.28 1.00 -24.55
N SER A 206 -20.04 2.22 -24.08
CA SER A 206 -20.14 3.45 -24.87
C SER A 206 -19.17 4.53 -24.38
N VAL A 207 -18.66 5.32 -25.33
CA VAL A 207 -17.68 6.39 -25.11
C VAL A 207 -18.16 7.68 -25.75
N ALA A 208 -18.06 8.80 -25.04
CA ALA A 208 -18.23 10.14 -25.60
C ALA A 208 -16.91 10.92 -25.54
N VAL A 209 -16.50 11.53 -26.66
CA VAL A 209 -15.33 12.40 -26.74
C VAL A 209 -15.80 13.86 -26.73
N ILE A 210 -15.61 14.53 -25.59
CA ILE A 210 -16.03 15.90 -25.34
C ILE A 210 -14.85 16.85 -25.60
N GLY A 211 -15.02 17.76 -26.55
CA GLY A 211 -13.93 18.54 -27.12
C GLY A 211 -13.40 17.96 -28.43
N ALA A 212 -14.11 16.98 -29.02
CA ALA A 212 -13.84 16.50 -30.38
C ALA A 212 -13.78 17.69 -31.36
N SER A 213 -12.86 17.72 -32.32
CA SER A 213 -12.65 18.89 -33.18
C SER A 213 -12.26 18.49 -34.60
N ARG A 214 -12.51 19.39 -35.56
CA ARG A 214 -12.02 19.29 -36.95
C ARG A 214 -10.59 19.81 -37.10
N GLU A 215 -10.12 20.57 -36.11
CA GLU A 215 -8.78 21.13 -36.13
C GLU A 215 -7.76 20.00 -36.00
N TRP A 216 -7.04 19.78 -37.09
CA TRP A 216 -6.03 18.74 -37.18
C TRP A 216 -4.93 18.95 -36.13
N GLY A 217 -4.61 17.89 -35.40
CA GLY A 217 -3.60 17.93 -34.34
C GLY A 217 -4.12 18.43 -32.99
N SER A 218 -5.38 18.87 -32.88
CA SER A 218 -5.99 19.17 -31.57
C SER A 218 -6.17 17.88 -30.74
N VAL A 219 -6.11 18.02 -29.41
CA VAL A 219 -6.16 16.87 -28.49
C VAL A 219 -7.45 16.06 -28.64
N GLY A 220 -8.61 16.74 -28.73
CA GLY A 220 -9.90 16.06 -28.89
C GLY A 220 -10.08 15.41 -30.26
N GLN A 221 -9.47 15.95 -31.32
CA GLN A 221 -9.44 15.31 -32.63
C GLN A 221 -8.64 13.99 -32.58
N GLN A 222 -7.44 14.02 -32.00
CA GLN A 222 -6.58 12.83 -31.86
C GLN A 222 -7.25 11.75 -31.00
N LEU A 223 -7.88 12.11 -29.88
CA LEU A 223 -8.55 11.14 -29.01
C LEU A 223 -9.72 10.44 -29.72
N LEU A 224 -10.52 11.19 -30.50
CA LEU A 224 -11.59 10.58 -31.28
C LEU A 224 -11.04 9.65 -32.37
N GLU A 225 -10.00 10.09 -33.08
CA GLU A 225 -9.30 9.29 -34.08
C GLU A 225 -8.75 7.99 -33.46
N HIS A 226 -8.06 8.06 -32.33
CA HIS A 226 -7.50 6.89 -31.65
C HIS A 226 -8.56 5.88 -31.20
N VAL A 227 -9.73 6.34 -30.70
CA VAL A 227 -10.84 5.43 -30.34
C VAL A 227 -11.37 4.70 -31.58
N VAL A 228 -11.51 5.41 -32.71
CA VAL A 228 -12.03 4.86 -33.97
C VAL A 228 -11.01 3.93 -34.62
N GLU A 229 -9.75 4.34 -34.75
CA GLU A 229 -8.67 3.52 -35.31
C GLU A 229 -8.31 2.32 -34.44
N GLY A 230 -8.50 2.47 -33.12
CA GLY A 230 -8.43 1.37 -32.16
C GLY A 230 -9.51 0.32 -32.37
N LYS A 231 -10.54 0.58 -33.20
CA LYS A 231 -11.67 -0.31 -33.50
C LYS A 231 -12.51 -0.64 -32.27
N PHE A 232 -12.76 0.35 -31.43
CA PHE A 232 -13.60 0.18 -30.25
C PHE A 232 -14.94 -0.47 -30.63
N THR A 233 -15.31 -1.50 -29.87
CA THR A 233 -16.46 -2.35 -30.19
C THR A 233 -17.80 -1.76 -29.73
N GLY A 234 -17.76 -0.81 -28.80
CA GLY A 234 -18.94 -0.11 -28.28
C GLY A 234 -19.35 1.13 -29.10
N ALA A 235 -20.37 1.83 -28.61
CA ALA A 235 -20.85 3.05 -29.26
C ALA A 235 -19.88 4.23 -29.03
N VAL A 236 -19.60 5.02 -30.07
CA VAL A 236 -18.73 6.21 -30.00
C VAL A 236 -19.56 7.46 -30.34
N PHE A 237 -19.46 8.48 -29.49
CA PHE A 237 -20.13 9.76 -29.68
C PHE A 237 -19.12 10.90 -29.68
N ALA A 238 -19.20 11.79 -30.67
CA ALA A 238 -18.47 13.05 -30.68
C ALA A 238 -19.33 14.15 -30.05
N VAL A 239 -18.76 14.97 -29.17
CA VAL A 239 -19.45 16.13 -28.58
C VAL A 239 -18.66 17.40 -28.89
N ASN A 240 -19.29 18.29 -29.66
CA ASN A 240 -18.79 19.60 -30.05
C ASN A 240 -19.99 20.52 -30.37
N GLN A 241 -19.99 21.75 -29.84
CA GLN A 241 -21.09 22.70 -30.01
C GLN A 241 -21.20 23.31 -31.41
N ASP A 242 -20.08 23.50 -32.09
CA ASP A 242 -19.98 24.33 -33.31
C ASP A 242 -19.75 23.50 -34.57
N ALA A 243 -19.18 22.30 -34.44
CA ALA A 243 -18.80 21.48 -35.57
C ALA A 243 -20.01 20.79 -36.21
N LEU A 244 -20.17 20.93 -37.52
CA LEU A 244 -21.20 20.20 -38.26
C LEU A 244 -20.84 18.71 -38.46
N GLU A 245 -19.55 18.38 -38.51
CA GLU A 245 -19.05 17.03 -38.76
C GLU A 245 -17.64 16.88 -38.18
N VAL A 246 -17.33 15.76 -37.53
CA VAL A 246 -16.00 15.42 -37.01
C VAL A 246 -15.71 13.93 -37.27
N GLN A 247 -14.59 13.60 -37.93
CA GLN A 247 -14.20 12.21 -38.25
C GLN A 247 -15.32 11.39 -38.95
N GLY A 248 -16.08 12.03 -39.84
CA GLY A 248 -17.21 11.39 -40.53
C GLY A 248 -18.47 11.20 -39.66
N MET A 249 -18.50 11.75 -38.45
CA MET A 249 -19.63 11.69 -37.51
C MET A 249 -20.31 13.05 -37.35
N MET A 250 -21.62 13.06 -37.15
CA MET A 250 -22.35 14.24 -36.69
C MET A 250 -22.17 14.35 -35.17
N PRO A 251 -21.50 15.40 -34.65
CA PRO A 251 -21.34 15.55 -33.21
C PRO A 251 -22.63 16.08 -32.56
N TYR A 252 -22.78 15.78 -31.26
CA TYR A 252 -23.81 16.37 -30.41
C TYR A 252 -23.31 17.67 -29.79
N ALA A 253 -24.22 18.64 -29.57
CA ALA A 253 -23.85 19.91 -28.95
C ALA A 253 -23.52 19.76 -27.47
N SER A 254 -24.24 18.89 -26.76
CA SER A 254 -24.00 18.52 -25.37
C SER A 254 -24.02 17.01 -25.19
N ILE A 255 -23.35 16.54 -24.13
CA ILE A 255 -23.46 15.15 -23.67
C ILE A 255 -24.91 14.79 -23.27
N GLU A 256 -25.71 15.78 -22.87
CA GLU A 256 -27.12 15.59 -22.52
C GLU A 256 -28.01 15.28 -23.75
N ASP A 257 -27.53 15.61 -24.96
CA ASP A 257 -28.27 15.37 -26.22
C ASP A 257 -27.98 13.98 -26.80
N VAL A 258 -27.00 13.25 -26.24
CA VAL A 258 -26.60 11.93 -26.74
C VAL A 258 -27.72 10.91 -26.49
N PRO A 259 -28.16 10.15 -27.52
CA PRO A 259 -29.20 9.16 -27.37
C PRO A 259 -28.67 7.93 -26.65
N GLY A 260 -29.16 7.72 -25.43
CA GLY A 260 -28.86 6.54 -24.63
C GLY A 260 -27.73 6.74 -23.61
N PRO A 261 -27.35 5.68 -22.88
CA PRO A 261 -26.39 5.78 -21.80
C PRO A 261 -24.95 5.94 -22.33
N VAL A 262 -24.19 6.85 -21.70
CA VAL A 262 -22.75 6.99 -21.91
C VAL A 262 -22.02 6.42 -20.70
N ASP A 263 -21.21 5.37 -20.88
CA ASP A 263 -20.45 4.78 -19.78
C ASP A 263 -19.20 5.61 -19.44
N LEU A 264 -18.44 6.03 -20.45
CA LEU A 264 -17.17 6.77 -20.32
C LEU A 264 -17.19 8.09 -21.10
N ALA A 265 -16.87 9.20 -20.44
CA ALA A 265 -16.64 10.50 -21.10
C ALA A 265 -15.14 10.86 -21.08
N ILE A 266 -14.58 11.10 -22.26
CA ILE A 266 -13.22 11.60 -22.47
C ILE A 266 -13.29 13.12 -22.63
N ILE A 267 -12.69 13.87 -21.71
CA ILE A 267 -12.82 15.31 -21.59
C ILE A 267 -11.52 15.98 -22.02
N ALA A 268 -11.56 16.63 -23.19
CA ALA A 268 -10.46 17.35 -23.83
C ALA A 268 -10.83 18.82 -24.12
N VAL A 269 -11.54 19.46 -23.19
CA VAL A 269 -11.95 20.88 -23.28
C VAL A 269 -10.99 21.80 -22.53
N PRO A 270 -11.01 23.12 -22.78
CA PRO A 270 -10.28 24.09 -21.97
C PRO A 270 -10.55 23.96 -20.47
N TYR A 271 -9.52 24.27 -19.69
CA TYR A 271 -9.48 24.08 -18.23
C TYR A 271 -10.65 24.69 -17.47
N ASP A 272 -11.12 25.86 -17.87
CA ASP A 272 -12.24 26.59 -17.27
C ASP A 272 -13.61 25.95 -17.56
N GLN A 273 -13.72 25.15 -18.62
CA GLN A 273 -14.96 24.48 -19.02
C GLN A 273 -15.12 23.10 -18.36
N VAL A 274 -14.02 22.49 -17.88
CA VAL A 274 -14.04 21.13 -17.30
C VAL A 274 -15.10 20.95 -16.19
N PRO A 275 -15.24 21.84 -15.19
CA PRO A 275 -16.25 21.67 -14.15
C PRO A 275 -17.68 21.68 -14.69
N HIS A 276 -17.96 22.50 -15.71
CA HIS A 276 -19.27 22.55 -16.34
C HIS A 276 -19.57 21.23 -17.07
N VAL A 277 -18.62 20.73 -17.86
CA VAL A 277 -18.76 19.44 -18.55
C VAL A 277 -18.99 18.29 -17.57
N VAL A 278 -18.27 18.26 -16.44
CA VAL A 278 -18.47 17.23 -15.41
C VAL A 278 -19.87 17.30 -14.79
N ASP A 279 -20.47 18.49 -14.66
CA ASP A 279 -21.86 18.62 -14.21
C ASP A 279 -22.83 17.99 -15.21
N GLN A 280 -22.64 18.28 -16.51
CA GLN A 280 -23.45 17.72 -17.59
C GLN A 280 -23.31 16.20 -17.66
N CYS A 281 -22.09 15.66 -17.51
CA CYS A 281 -21.85 14.22 -17.42
C CYS A 281 -22.61 13.60 -16.24
N GLY A 282 -22.63 14.27 -15.08
CA GLY A 282 -23.39 13.83 -13.91
C GLY A 282 -24.90 13.75 -14.18
N LYS A 283 -25.45 14.75 -14.85
CA LYS A 283 -26.88 14.79 -15.27
C LYS A 283 -27.22 13.72 -16.30
N ALA A 284 -26.32 13.50 -17.26
CA ALA A 284 -26.44 12.45 -18.27
C ALA A 284 -26.23 11.03 -17.71
N GLY A 285 -25.86 10.89 -16.43
CA GLY A 285 -25.69 9.60 -15.77
C GLY A 285 -24.42 8.86 -16.20
N VAL A 286 -23.40 9.59 -16.65
CA VAL A 286 -22.07 9.03 -16.96
C VAL A 286 -21.50 8.34 -15.72
N LYS A 287 -20.72 7.27 -15.91
CA LYS A 287 -20.11 6.50 -14.81
C LYS A 287 -18.63 6.81 -14.65
N GLY A 288 -17.93 7.03 -15.76
CA GLY A 288 -16.49 7.22 -15.80
C GLY A 288 -16.06 8.48 -16.55
N LEU A 289 -15.01 9.13 -16.06
CA LEU A 289 -14.43 10.32 -16.67
C LEU A 289 -12.93 10.09 -16.93
N VAL A 290 -12.46 10.45 -18.12
CA VAL A 290 -11.02 10.59 -18.44
C VAL A 290 -10.75 12.06 -18.72
N VAL A 291 -10.09 12.75 -17.80
CA VAL A 291 -9.76 14.18 -17.95
C VAL A 291 -8.31 14.30 -18.40
N VAL A 292 -8.10 14.58 -19.68
CA VAL A 292 -6.75 14.79 -20.24
C VAL A 292 -6.25 16.21 -19.99
N THR A 293 -7.16 17.17 -19.80
CA THR A 293 -6.84 18.58 -19.59
C THR A 293 -5.95 18.78 -18.36
N ALA A 294 -4.84 19.49 -18.55
CA ALA A 294 -3.88 19.86 -17.50
C ALA A 294 -4.21 21.22 -16.85
N GLY A 295 -3.32 21.75 -16.01
CA GLY A 295 -3.47 23.08 -15.40
C GLY A 295 -4.19 23.09 -14.04
N PHE A 296 -4.41 21.92 -13.46
CA PHE A 296 -4.93 21.73 -12.11
C PHE A 296 -3.80 21.90 -11.10
N ALA A 297 -3.48 20.88 -10.32
CA ALA A 297 -2.52 21.00 -9.23
C ALA A 297 -1.08 21.30 -9.68
N ASP A 298 -0.78 21.11 -10.97
CA ASP A 298 0.46 21.58 -11.61
C ASP A 298 0.62 23.10 -11.54
N ASN A 299 -0.46 23.83 -11.25
CA ASN A 299 -0.52 25.29 -11.13
C ASN A 299 -0.67 25.78 -9.67
N GLY A 300 -0.07 25.05 -8.72
CA GLY A 300 0.02 25.44 -7.32
C GLY A 300 -1.27 25.30 -6.50
N ALA A 301 -1.36 26.00 -5.37
CA ALA A 301 -2.40 25.81 -4.35
C ALA A 301 -3.84 26.03 -4.87
N ARG A 302 -4.05 27.04 -5.73
CA ARG A 302 -5.37 27.30 -6.35
C ARG A 302 -5.78 26.14 -7.27
N GLY A 303 -4.82 25.62 -8.03
CA GLY A 303 -5.00 24.46 -8.88
C GLY A 303 -5.38 23.20 -8.11
N LEU A 304 -4.71 22.95 -6.98
CA LEU A 304 -5.03 21.83 -6.08
C LEU A 304 -6.44 21.95 -5.48
N ALA A 305 -6.85 23.14 -5.04
CA ALA A 305 -8.20 23.37 -4.52
C ALA A 305 -9.28 23.09 -5.58
N ARG A 306 -9.04 23.49 -6.83
CA ARG A 306 -9.92 23.20 -7.96
C ARG A 306 -9.95 21.72 -8.31
N GLN A 307 -8.80 21.03 -8.26
CA GLN A 307 -8.76 19.57 -8.44
C GLN A 307 -9.61 18.85 -7.39
N ARG A 308 -9.50 19.25 -6.12
CA ARG A 308 -10.35 18.70 -5.05
C ARG A 308 -11.84 18.95 -5.30
N ALA A 309 -12.20 20.15 -5.75
CA ALA A 309 -13.58 20.48 -6.10
C ALA A 309 -14.09 19.62 -7.28
N LEU A 310 -13.26 19.40 -8.30
CA LEU A 310 -13.58 18.54 -9.45
C LEU A 310 -13.85 17.09 -9.01
N VAL A 311 -12.97 16.51 -8.19
CA VAL A 311 -13.14 15.14 -7.67
C VAL A 311 -14.40 15.04 -6.81
N ARG A 312 -14.64 16.02 -5.93
CA ARG A 312 -15.87 16.09 -5.13
C ARG A 312 -17.12 16.09 -6.01
N GLN A 313 -17.12 16.92 -7.04
CA GLN A 313 -18.24 17.01 -7.99
C GLN A 313 -18.46 15.68 -8.73
N ALA A 314 -17.40 15.03 -9.19
CA ALA A 314 -17.49 13.73 -9.86
C ALA A 314 -18.05 12.65 -8.92
N ARG A 315 -17.47 12.51 -7.72
CA ARG A 315 -17.87 11.51 -6.73
C ARG A 315 -19.28 11.74 -6.20
N ALA A 316 -19.68 13.00 -6.01
CA ALA A 316 -21.03 13.35 -5.59
C ALA A 316 -22.06 12.82 -6.59
N ASN A 317 -21.76 12.75 -7.89
CA ASN A 317 -22.65 12.21 -8.92
C ASN A 317 -22.50 10.68 -9.13
N GLY A 318 -21.64 10.03 -8.36
CA GLY A 318 -21.37 8.59 -8.46
C GLY A 318 -20.39 8.23 -9.57
N MET A 319 -19.65 9.20 -10.11
CA MET A 319 -18.65 9.00 -11.15
C MET A 319 -17.28 8.66 -10.57
N ARG A 320 -16.47 7.98 -11.38
CA ARG A 320 -15.02 7.81 -11.17
C ARG A 320 -14.24 8.68 -12.15
N LEU A 321 -13.06 9.13 -11.73
CA LEU A 321 -12.22 10.04 -12.51
C LEU A 321 -10.79 9.51 -12.67
N VAL A 322 -10.35 9.43 -13.93
CA VAL A 322 -8.95 9.26 -14.34
C VAL A 322 -8.40 10.63 -14.74
N GLY A 323 -7.23 11.00 -14.21
CA GLY A 323 -6.65 12.34 -14.36
C GLY A 323 -6.89 13.24 -13.14
N PRO A 324 -6.90 14.58 -13.33
CA PRO A 324 -6.63 15.31 -14.58
C PRO A 324 -5.17 15.17 -15.04
N ALA A 325 -4.79 15.81 -16.15
CA ALA A 325 -3.46 15.71 -16.77
C ALA A 325 -3.06 14.25 -17.09
N SER A 326 -4.04 13.44 -17.49
CA SER A 326 -3.86 12.02 -17.81
C SER A 326 -3.42 11.84 -19.26
N LEU A 327 -2.59 10.81 -19.52
CA LEU A 327 -2.39 10.31 -20.89
C LEU A 327 -3.66 9.66 -21.45
N GLY A 328 -4.54 9.18 -20.57
CA GLY A 328 -5.75 8.41 -20.87
C GLY A 328 -5.60 6.94 -20.48
N LEU A 329 -6.43 6.10 -21.10
CA LEU A 329 -6.47 4.65 -20.86
C LEU A 329 -6.65 3.86 -22.15
N ALA A 330 -6.27 2.59 -22.13
CA ALA A 330 -6.48 1.66 -23.23
C ALA A 330 -6.77 0.24 -22.72
N ASN A 331 -7.52 -0.52 -23.51
CA ASN A 331 -7.80 -1.94 -23.31
C ASN A 331 -7.67 -2.67 -24.65
N THR A 332 -6.78 -3.65 -24.68
CA THR A 332 -6.38 -4.37 -25.89
C THR A 332 -7.19 -5.64 -26.14
N ASP A 333 -8.09 -6.03 -25.23
CA ASP A 333 -8.99 -7.15 -25.44
C ASP A 333 -9.78 -6.93 -26.74
N PRO A 334 -9.75 -7.84 -27.73
CA PRO A 334 -10.50 -7.73 -28.97
C PRO A 334 -12.01 -7.54 -28.77
N ALA A 335 -12.56 -7.97 -27.63
CA ALA A 335 -13.97 -7.73 -27.30
C ALA A 335 -14.26 -6.26 -26.92
N VAL A 336 -13.24 -5.47 -26.59
CA VAL A 336 -13.32 -4.05 -26.19
C VAL A 336 -12.62 -3.14 -27.21
N SER A 337 -11.33 -3.38 -27.44
CA SER A 337 -10.46 -2.68 -28.41
C SER A 337 -10.48 -1.15 -28.26
N LEU A 338 -10.27 -0.66 -27.04
CA LEU A 338 -10.37 0.76 -26.70
C LEU A 338 -8.99 1.43 -26.63
N ASN A 339 -8.78 2.50 -27.41
CA ASN A 339 -7.69 3.45 -27.19
C ASN A 339 -8.24 4.84 -26.84
N ALA A 340 -8.50 5.07 -25.55
CA ALA A 340 -8.95 6.35 -25.00
C ALA A 340 -7.76 7.16 -24.44
N SER A 341 -6.68 7.27 -25.21
CA SER A 341 -5.43 7.86 -24.76
C SER A 341 -4.70 8.65 -25.87
N MET A 342 -3.70 9.44 -25.49
CA MET A 342 -2.81 10.11 -26.45
C MET A 342 -1.68 9.20 -26.97
N ALA A 343 -1.73 7.90 -26.68
CA ALA A 343 -0.85 6.95 -27.37
C ALA A 343 -1.31 6.84 -28.84
N PRO A 344 -0.40 7.01 -29.82
CA PRO A 344 -0.77 7.15 -31.23
C PRO A 344 -1.38 5.87 -31.82
N TYR A 345 -1.15 4.71 -31.19
CA TYR A 345 -1.69 3.43 -31.63
C TYR A 345 -2.13 2.62 -30.42
N LEU A 346 -3.15 1.78 -30.62
CA LEU A 346 -3.51 0.78 -29.63
C LEU A 346 -2.33 -0.20 -29.45
N PRO A 347 -1.85 -0.42 -28.21
CA PRO A 347 -0.78 -1.36 -27.97
C PRO A 347 -1.08 -2.78 -28.46
N ARG A 348 -0.03 -3.55 -28.79
CA ARG A 348 -0.18 -4.98 -29.09
C ARG A 348 -0.80 -5.68 -27.87
N GLN A 349 -1.80 -6.52 -28.12
CA GLN A 349 -2.43 -7.34 -27.10
C GLN A 349 -1.40 -8.28 -26.43
N GLY A 350 -1.47 -8.36 -25.10
CA GLY A 350 -0.73 -9.35 -24.30
C GLY A 350 -1.13 -9.30 -22.83
N GLY A 351 -0.28 -9.83 -21.95
CA GLY A 351 -0.63 -10.09 -20.55
C GLY A 351 -0.25 -8.99 -19.55
N VAL A 352 0.45 -7.93 -19.97
CA VAL A 352 0.98 -6.93 -19.02
C VAL A 352 0.01 -5.77 -18.82
N GLY A 353 -0.51 -5.61 -17.60
CA GLY A 353 -1.26 -4.43 -17.19
C GLY A 353 -0.32 -3.29 -16.80
N ILE A 354 -0.55 -2.07 -17.28
CA ILE A 354 0.28 -0.88 -17.00
C ILE A 354 -0.50 0.17 -16.22
N PHE A 355 0.09 0.67 -15.14
CA PHE A 355 -0.37 1.84 -14.40
C PHE A 355 0.74 2.87 -14.28
N SER A 356 0.46 4.14 -14.58
CA SER A 356 1.41 5.24 -14.40
C SER A 356 0.77 6.45 -13.75
N GLN A 357 1.43 7.03 -12.75
CA GLN A 357 1.06 8.32 -12.15
C GLN A 357 1.57 9.53 -12.96
N SER A 358 2.34 9.30 -14.02
CA SER A 358 2.84 10.38 -14.88
C SER A 358 2.45 10.10 -16.33
N ALA A 359 1.88 11.09 -17.01
CA ALA A 359 1.50 10.97 -18.41
C ALA A 359 2.74 10.74 -19.30
N ALA A 360 3.75 11.59 -19.16
CA ALA A 360 4.98 11.51 -19.94
C ALA A 360 5.72 10.19 -19.71
N LEU A 361 5.87 9.76 -18.45
CA LEU A 361 6.53 8.49 -18.14
C LEU A 361 5.66 7.28 -18.51
N GLY A 362 4.33 7.44 -18.52
CA GLY A 362 3.42 6.45 -19.07
C GLY A 362 3.67 6.21 -20.57
N VAL A 363 3.82 7.28 -21.36
CA VAL A 363 4.21 7.17 -22.78
C VAL A 363 5.55 6.47 -22.92
N SER A 364 6.55 6.88 -22.14
CA SER A 364 7.88 6.27 -22.19
C SER A 364 7.84 4.78 -21.84
N LEU A 365 7.03 4.39 -20.85
CA LEU A 365 6.87 3.00 -20.45
C LEU A 365 6.16 2.17 -21.53
N VAL A 366 5.06 2.66 -22.10
CA VAL A 366 4.37 1.99 -23.23
C VAL A 366 5.34 1.83 -24.40
N ALA A 367 6.07 2.88 -24.79
CA ALA A 367 7.06 2.81 -25.84
C ALA A 367 8.18 1.82 -25.54
N SER A 368 8.62 1.74 -24.27
CA SER A 368 9.65 0.81 -23.81
C SER A 368 9.19 -0.65 -23.88
N MET A 369 7.93 -0.92 -23.55
CA MET A 369 7.29 -2.22 -23.71
C MET A 369 7.12 -2.59 -25.19
N THR A 370 6.64 -1.66 -26.02
CA THR A 370 6.47 -1.87 -27.47
C THR A 370 7.79 -2.20 -28.15
N ARG A 371 8.90 -1.51 -27.81
CA ARG A 371 10.24 -1.82 -28.36
C ARG A 371 10.71 -3.24 -28.01
N ARG A 372 10.29 -3.75 -26.85
CA ARG A 372 10.58 -5.11 -26.37
C ARG A 372 9.56 -6.15 -26.86
N GLU A 373 8.58 -5.71 -27.65
CA GLU A 373 7.44 -6.52 -28.09
C GLU A 373 6.64 -7.16 -26.95
N VAL A 374 6.65 -6.53 -25.77
CA VAL A 374 5.82 -6.95 -24.63
C VAL A 374 4.39 -6.49 -24.88
N GLY A 375 3.50 -7.47 -25.08
CA GLY A 375 2.07 -7.21 -25.24
C GLY A 375 1.42 -6.78 -23.93
N MET A 376 0.51 -5.82 -24.02
CA MET A 376 -0.17 -5.20 -22.89
C MET A 376 -1.63 -5.65 -22.86
N SER A 377 -2.22 -5.82 -21.68
CA SER A 377 -3.65 -6.12 -21.51
C SER A 377 -4.43 -4.81 -21.42
N THR A 378 -4.08 -3.98 -20.44
CA THR A 378 -4.69 -2.69 -20.14
C THR A 378 -3.60 -1.67 -19.82
N VAL A 379 -3.83 -0.41 -20.18
CA VAL A 379 -2.94 0.71 -19.87
C VAL A 379 -3.77 1.81 -19.23
N LEU A 380 -3.36 2.31 -18.06
CA LEU A 380 -4.03 3.42 -17.39
C LEU A 380 -3.00 4.43 -16.88
N SER A 381 -3.08 5.66 -17.37
CA SER A 381 -2.35 6.78 -16.80
C SER A 381 -3.26 7.58 -15.89
N ALA A 382 -2.96 7.62 -14.59
CA ALA A 382 -3.77 8.35 -13.62
C ALA A 382 -3.56 9.88 -13.69
N GLY A 383 -2.51 10.36 -14.39
CA GLY A 383 -2.08 11.76 -14.30
C GLY A 383 -1.89 12.15 -12.84
N ASN A 384 -2.48 13.25 -12.41
CA ASN A 384 -2.39 13.74 -11.03
C ASN A 384 -2.98 12.80 -9.96
N ARG A 385 -3.56 11.66 -10.36
CA ARG A 385 -4.11 10.61 -9.48
C ARG A 385 -5.08 11.20 -8.47
N ALA A 386 -6.02 12.00 -8.95
CA ALA A 386 -6.95 12.73 -8.11
C ALA A 386 -8.07 11.84 -7.53
N ASP A 387 -8.43 10.75 -8.23
CA ASP A 387 -9.43 9.77 -7.77
C ASP A 387 -8.98 8.32 -7.94
N VAL A 388 -8.88 7.81 -9.18
CA VAL A 388 -8.45 6.41 -9.43
C VAL A 388 -6.98 6.22 -9.05
N SER A 389 -6.70 5.14 -8.33
CA SER A 389 -5.36 4.86 -7.78
C SER A 389 -4.77 3.52 -8.25
N GLY A 390 -3.48 3.31 -7.98
CA GLY A 390 -2.81 2.03 -8.22
C GLY A 390 -3.44 0.87 -7.45
N ASN A 391 -3.98 1.14 -6.25
CA ASN A 391 -4.70 0.13 -5.47
C ASN A 391 -5.95 -0.34 -6.23
N ASP A 392 -6.67 0.58 -6.87
CA ASP A 392 -7.92 0.27 -7.57
C ASP A 392 -7.68 -0.65 -8.77
N ILE A 393 -6.68 -0.33 -9.59
CA ILE A 393 -6.39 -1.11 -10.79
C ILE A 393 -5.76 -2.47 -10.46
N MET A 394 -5.00 -2.58 -9.39
CA MET A 394 -4.50 -3.87 -8.91
C MET A 394 -5.63 -4.81 -8.50
N GLN A 395 -6.71 -4.29 -7.90
CA GLN A 395 -7.88 -5.09 -7.56
C GLN A 395 -8.59 -5.59 -8.81
N TYR A 396 -8.68 -4.75 -9.87
CA TYR A 396 -9.18 -5.19 -11.17
C TYR A 396 -8.30 -6.27 -11.80
N TRP A 397 -6.98 -6.08 -11.80
CA TRP A 397 -6.04 -7.04 -12.38
C TRP A 397 -6.02 -8.37 -11.66
N GLU A 398 -6.38 -8.44 -10.39
CA GLU A 398 -6.50 -9.71 -9.68
C GLU A 398 -7.56 -10.62 -10.33
N ASP A 399 -8.72 -10.05 -10.67
CA ASP A 399 -9.84 -10.77 -11.29
C ASP A 399 -9.71 -10.92 -12.82
N ASP A 400 -8.99 -10.02 -13.49
CA ASP A 400 -8.89 -10.00 -14.96
C ASP A 400 -8.04 -11.18 -15.50
N PRO A 401 -8.64 -12.15 -16.23
CA PRO A 401 -7.89 -13.29 -16.76
C PRO A 401 -6.90 -12.90 -17.87
N HIS A 402 -7.07 -11.73 -18.50
CA HIS A 402 -6.18 -11.27 -19.58
C HIS A 402 -4.90 -10.62 -19.04
N THR A 403 -4.88 -10.20 -17.77
CA THR A 403 -3.68 -9.69 -17.12
C THR A 403 -2.95 -10.80 -16.38
N THR A 404 -1.71 -11.07 -16.76
CA THR A 404 -0.82 -12.08 -16.17
C THR A 404 0.34 -11.47 -15.40
N ALA A 405 0.68 -10.19 -15.63
CA ALA A 405 1.67 -9.44 -14.87
C ALA A 405 1.29 -7.95 -14.76
N CYS A 406 1.71 -7.30 -13.69
CA CYS A 406 1.33 -5.93 -13.35
C CYS A 406 2.56 -5.01 -13.31
N ALA A 407 2.53 -3.92 -14.06
CA ALA A 407 3.60 -2.94 -14.17
C ALA A 407 3.12 -1.59 -13.64
N LEU A 408 3.70 -1.11 -12.54
CA LEU A 408 3.30 0.15 -11.91
C LEU A 408 4.48 1.13 -11.84
N TYR A 409 4.28 2.33 -12.37
CA TYR A 409 5.13 3.48 -12.08
C TYR A 409 4.47 4.34 -11.01
N LEU A 410 5.10 4.43 -9.83
CA LEU A 410 4.55 5.10 -8.66
C LEU A 410 5.49 6.22 -8.19
N GLU A 411 4.96 7.43 -8.10
CA GLU A 411 5.65 8.58 -7.49
C GLU A 411 5.19 8.79 -6.04
N SER A 412 4.07 8.18 -5.68
CA SER A 412 3.55 8.13 -4.32
C SER A 412 2.62 6.94 -4.10
N VAL A 413 2.47 6.53 -2.85
CA VAL A 413 1.49 5.50 -2.44
C VAL A 413 0.39 6.19 -1.63
N GLY A 414 -0.87 5.89 -1.93
CA GLY A 414 -2.01 6.52 -1.25
C GLY A 414 -2.23 5.98 0.15
N ASN A 415 -2.68 4.73 0.20
CA ASN A 415 -2.78 3.94 1.42
C ASN A 415 -1.80 2.75 1.27
N PRO A 416 -0.61 2.79 1.91
CA PRO A 416 0.40 1.76 1.75
C PRO A 416 0.09 0.46 2.50
N ARG A 417 -0.71 0.47 3.58
CA ARG A 417 -1.18 -0.78 4.19
C ARG A 417 -2.10 -1.55 3.25
N LYS A 418 -3.07 -0.85 2.67
CA LYS A 418 -3.93 -1.37 1.59
C LYS A 418 -3.09 -1.79 0.38
N PHE A 419 -2.11 -0.97 -0.04
CA PHE A 419 -1.21 -1.33 -1.13
C PHE A 419 -0.49 -2.64 -0.83
N SER A 420 0.21 -2.74 0.31
CA SER A 420 0.97 -3.92 0.75
C SER A 420 0.11 -5.16 0.83
N ARG A 421 -1.12 -5.03 1.35
CA ARG A 421 -2.09 -6.13 1.43
C ARG A 421 -2.55 -6.61 0.06
N ILE A 422 -2.93 -5.69 -0.83
CA ILE A 422 -3.34 -6.00 -2.21
C ILE A 422 -2.16 -6.58 -2.98
N SER A 423 -0.97 -5.97 -2.91
CA SER A 423 0.21 -6.45 -3.61
C SER A 423 0.65 -7.81 -3.12
N ARG A 424 0.62 -8.08 -1.81
CA ARG A 424 0.93 -9.41 -1.26
C ARG A 424 0.01 -10.49 -1.80
N ARG A 425 -1.29 -10.22 -1.86
CA ARG A 425 -2.27 -11.17 -2.39
C ARG A 425 -2.11 -11.35 -3.89
N LEU A 426 -2.01 -10.25 -4.63
CA LEU A 426 -1.86 -10.23 -6.09
C LEU A 426 -0.55 -10.90 -6.54
N SER A 427 0.58 -10.58 -5.89
CA SER A 427 1.89 -11.16 -6.18
C SER A 427 1.96 -12.68 -5.99
N ARG A 428 0.99 -13.32 -5.32
CA ARG A 428 0.92 -14.79 -5.24
C ARG A 428 0.40 -15.43 -6.53
N SER A 429 -0.37 -14.70 -7.32
CA SER A 429 -0.95 -15.20 -8.58
C SER A 429 -0.35 -14.52 -9.81
N LYS A 430 0.03 -13.24 -9.70
CA LYS A 430 0.48 -12.41 -10.83
C LYS A 430 1.66 -11.54 -10.39
N PRO A 431 2.83 -11.59 -11.05
CA PRO A 431 3.98 -10.77 -10.69
C PRO A 431 3.64 -9.27 -10.71
N VAL A 432 3.99 -8.57 -9.63
CA VAL A 432 3.82 -7.11 -9.51
C VAL A 432 5.18 -6.44 -9.55
N ILE A 433 5.40 -5.59 -10.55
CA ILE A 433 6.65 -4.86 -10.78
C ILE A 433 6.39 -3.39 -10.51
N VAL A 434 7.17 -2.78 -9.61
CA VAL A 434 7.03 -1.37 -9.25
C VAL A 434 8.32 -0.61 -9.56
N ALA A 435 8.22 0.36 -10.47
CA ALA A 435 9.25 1.36 -10.68
C ALA A 435 9.01 2.55 -9.74
N LYS A 436 10.01 2.84 -8.90
CA LYS A 436 9.99 3.99 -7.99
C LYS A 436 11.39 4.58 -7.80
N SER A 437 11.49 5.90 -7.68
CA SER A 437 12.72 6.59 -7.30
C SER A 437 12.94 6.54 -5.79
N ASP A 438 14.17 6.77 -5.33
CA ASP A 438 14.43 6.85 -3.88
C ASP A 438 13.79 8.07 -3.21
N SER A 439 13.34 9.06 -4.02
CA SER A 439 12.57 10.22 -3.57
C SER A 439 11.06 9.97 -3.46
N THR A 440 10.57 8.79 -3.87
CA THR A 440 9.14 8.43 -3.85
C THR A 440 8.60 8.52 -2.43
N GLY A 441 7.52 9.28 -2.24
CA GLY A 441 6.93 9.51 -0.92
C GLY A 441 7.67 10.52 -0.04
N LEU A 442 8.94 10.87 -0.32
CA LEU A 442 9.64 11.97 0.38
C LEU A 442 9.23 13.34 -0.15
N ARG A 443 8.95 13.42 -1.45
CA ARG A 443 8.40 14.60 -2.12
C ARG A 443 7.19 14.18 -2.94
N LEU A 444 6.16 15.00 -2.91
CA LEU A 444 4.94 14.73 -3.66
C LEU A 444 5.00 15.43 -5.02
N PRO A 445 4.68 14.73 -6.11
CA PRO A 445 4.36 15.37 -7.38
C PRO A 445 3.21 16.36 -7.20
N PRO A 446 3.14 17.40 -8.05
CA PRO A 446 1.98 18.28 -8.09
C PRO A 446 0.67 17.49 -8.18
N GLY A 447 -0.29 17.78 -7.31
CA GLY A 447 -1.62 17.15 -7.33
C GLY A 447 -1.79 15.87 -6.53
N HIS A 448 -0.70 15.25 -6.09
CA HIS A 448 -0.80 14.07 -5.24
C HIS A 448 -1.21 14.50 -3.82
N ALA A 449 -2.46 14.21 -3.45
CA ALA A 449 -3.00 14.51 -2.12
C ALA A 449 -2.76 13.35 -1.15
N VAL A 450 -1.49 13.08 -0.84
CA VAL A 450 -1.08 12.02 0.10
C VAL A 450 -0.09 12.56 1.12
N ARG A 451 0.30 11.75 2.10
CA ARG A 451 1.29 12.14 3.11
C ARG A 451 2.70 11.85 2.60
N THR A 452 3.64 12.66 3.07
CA THR A 452 5.06 12.35 2.89
C THR A 452 5.54 11.42 4.00
N THR A 453 6.49 10.56 3.67
CA THR A 453 7.16 9.70 4.66
C THR A 453 8.26 10.47 5.37
N VAL A 454 8.42 10.19 6.65
CA VAL A 454 9.59 10.51 7.48
C VAL A 454 10.39 9.25 7.82
N ALA A 455 10.02 8.10 7.26
CA ALA A 455 10.69 6.84 7.48
C ALA A 455 12.11 6.82 6.90
N PRO A 456 13.00 5.99 7.46
CA PRO A 456 14.35 5.82 6.92
C PRO A 456 14.36 5.38 5.45
N ALA A 457 15.46 5.69 4.76
CA ALA A 457 15.68 5.22 3.41
C ALA A 457 15.56 3.68 3.34
N GLY A 458 14.93 3.17 2.30
CA GLY A 458 14.72 1.72 2.13
C GLY A 458 13.56 1.12 2.93
N ALA A 459 12.88 1.85 3.84
CA ALA A 459 11.69 1.33 4.53
C ALA A 459 10.54 0.98 3.56
N LEU A 460 10.29 1.86 2.58
CA LEU A 460 9.33 1.59 1.51
C LEU A 460 9.78 0.40 0.64
N ASP A 461 11.08 0.25 0.37
CA ASP A 461 11.61 -0.90 -0.39
C ASP A 461 11.42 -2.22 0.36
N ALA A 462 11.60 -2.19 1.68
CA ALA A 462 11.33 -3.34 2.53
C ALA A 462 9.85 -3.73 2.48
N MET A 463 8.93 -2.76 2.60
CA MET A 463 7.49 -3.00 2.48
C MET A 463 7.14 -3.66 1.14
N LEU A 464 7.67 -3.12 0.02
CA LEU A 464 7.45 -3.70 -1.30
C LEU A 464 7.96 -5.14 -1.36
N ARG A 465 9.18 -5.40 -0.89
CA ARG A 465 9.78 -6.75 -0.88
C ARG A 465 8.99 -7.74 -0.03
N GLN A 466 8.55 -7.35 1.17
CA GLN A 466 7.72 -8.19 2.05
C GLN A 466 6.41 -8.61 1.37
N SER A 467 5.85 -7.71 0.56
CA SER A 467 4.64 -7.96 -0.21
C SER A 467 4.86 -8.70 -1.55
N GLY A 468 6.08 -9.17 -1.83
CA GLY A 468 6.38 -9.91 -3.06
C GLY A 468 6.41 -9.03 -4.31
N VAL A 469 6.56 -7.71 -4.16
CA VAL A 469 6.71 -6.79 -5.30
C VAL A 469 8.16 -6.81 -5.80
N ILE A 470 8.33 -6.92 -7.12
CA ILE A 470 9.61 -6.72 -7.79
C ILE A 470 9.87 -5.22 -7.93
N ARG A 471 10.59 -4.63 -6.98
CA ARG A 471 10.98 -3.22 -7.04
C ARG A 471 12.13 -3.02 -8.01
N VAL A 472 11.99 -2.00 -8.86
CA VAL A 472 13.03 -1.50 -9.78
C VAL A 472 13.17 0.02 -9.67
N ASN A 473 14.26 0.58 -10.18
CA ASN A 473 14.58 2.00 -10.10
C ASN A 473 14.03 2.80 -11.28
N THR A 474 13.94 2.18 -12.45
CA THR A 474 13.62 2.88 -13.71
C THR A 474 12.53 2.17 -14.51
N ILE A 475 11.92 2.89 -15.44
CA ILE A 475 10.96 2.33 -16.40
C ILE A 475 11.60 1.31 -17.34
N GLU A 476 12.91 1.44 -17.65
CA GLU A 476 13.63 0.50 -18.49
C GLU A 476 13.88 -0.81 -17.75
N GLU A 477 14.29 -0.75 -16.48
CA GLU A 477 14.40 -1.93 -15.61
C GLU A 477 13.02 -2.61 -15.42
N LEU A 478 11.94 -1.82 -15.35
CA LEU A 478 10.59 -2.36 -15.28
C LEU A 478 10.26 -3.19 -16.54
N ALA A 479 10.51 -2.61 -17.72
CA ALA A 479 10.24 -3.27 -18.98
C ALA A 479 11.16 -4.50 -19.19
N ASP A 480 12.40 -4.43 -18.69
CA ASP A 480 13.34 -5.54 -18.68
C ASP A 480 12.84 -6.72 -17.83
N VAL A 481 12.31 -6.48 -16.64
CA VAL A 481 11.69 -7.54 -15.82
C VAL A 481 10.41 -8.06 -16.49
N ALA A 482 9.58 -7.16 -17.04
CA ALA A 482 8.29 -7.49 -17.62
C ALA A 482 8.40 -8.49 -18.78
N GLN A 483 9.38 -8.34 -19.67
CA GLN A 483 9.59 -9.30 -20.75
C GLN A 483 9.91 -10.72 -20.25
N ILE A 484 10.63 -10.88 -19.13
CA ILE A 484 10.90 -12.21 -18.55
C ILE A 484 9.61 -12.81 -18.02
N VAL A 485 8.90 -12.10 -17.14
CA VAL A 485 7.71 -12.66 -16.49
C VAL A 485 6.54 -12.88 -17.44
N ALA A 486 6.48 -12.13 -18.56
CA ALA A 486 5.47 -12.33 -19.60
C ALA A 486 5.84 -13.44 -20.59
N GLY A 487 7.13 -13.70 -20.81
CA GLY A 487 7.62 -14.58 -21.89
C GLY A 487 8.21 -15.92 -21.45
N GLN A 488 8.57 -16.09 -20.18
CA GLN A 488 9.35 -17.24 -19.69
C GLN A 488 8.73 -17.90 -18.43
N PRO A 489 8.98 -19.19 -18.19
CA PRO A 489 8.68 -19.82 -16.90
C PRO A 489 9.55 -19.22 -15.78
N LEU A 490 9.07 -19.31 -14.54
CA LEU A 490 9.82 -18.84 -13.37
C LEU A 490 10.96 -19.81 -13.01
N PRO A 491 12.14 -19.29 -12.64
CA PRO A 491 13.25 -20.13 -12.19
C PRO A 491 12.91 -20.81 -10.86
N GLN A 492 13.36 -22.04 -10.66
CA GLN A 492 13.13 -22.80 -9.42
C GLN A 492 14.19 -22.53 -8.33
N GLY A 493 15.25 -21.81 -8.68
CA GLY A 493 16.37 -21.47 -7.81
C GLY A 493 17.30 -20.46 -8.46
N SER A 494 18.47 -20.24 -7.85
CA SER A 494 19.45 -19.24 -8.28
C SER A 494 20.54 -19.78 -9.21
N GLY A 495 20.48 -21.07 -9.57
CA GLY A 495 21.45 -21.70 -10.45
C GLY A 495 21.39 -21.17 -11.88
N LEU A 496 22.52 -20.72 -12.38
CA LEU A 496 22.66 -20.11 -13.71
C LEU A 496 23.66 -20.87 -14.58
N ALA A 497 23.24 -21.19 -15.79
CA ALA A 497 24.13 -21.56 -16.89
C ALA A 497 24.41 -20.36 -17.80
N ILE A 498 25.67 -20.17 -18.19
CA ILE A 498 26.10 -19.11 -19.12
C ILE A 498 26.58 -19.76 -20.41
N ILE A 499 25.92 -19.46 -21.53
CA ILE A 499 26.29 -19.98 -22.85
C ILE A 499 26.70 -18.80 -23.73
N GLY A 500 27.74 -18.94 -24.54
CA GLY A 500 28.14 -17.87 -25.44
C GLY A 500 29.24 -18.23 -26.44
N ASN A 501 29.57 -17.28 -27.31
CA ASN A 501 30.65 -17.40 -28.30
C ASN A 501 31.92 -16.62 -27.93
N SER A 502 31.95 -15.99 -26.75
CA SER A 502 33.11 -15.23 -26.25
C SER A 502 33.37 -15.51 -24.78
N ALA A 503 34.59 -15.96 -24.46
CA ALA A 503 34.99 -16.25 -23.08
C ALA A 503 35.08 -15.00 -22.20
N ALA A 504 35.50 -13.87 -22.76
CA ALA A 504 35.54 -12.60 -22.04
C ALA A 504 34.13 -12.15 -21.63
N MET A 505 33.16 -12.27 -22.53
CA MET A 505 31.75 -11.97 -22.22
C MET A 505 31.18 -12.94 -21.18
N GLY A 506 31.51 -14.24 -21.27
CA GLY A 506 31.13 -15.22 -20.25
C GLY A 506 31.60 -14.84 -18.84
N THR A 507 32.82 -14.32 -18.72
CA THR A 507 33.39 -13.85 -17.44
C THR A 507 32.63 -12.62 -16.92
N VAL A 508 32.36 -11.64 -17.78
CA VAL A 508 31.60 -10.43 -17.40
C VAL A 508 30.19 -10.79 -16.91
N VAL A 509 29.53 -11.74 -17.57
CA VAL A 509 28.19 -12.21 -17.15
C VAL A 509 28.29 -12.95 -15.82
N ALA A 510 29.30 -13.80 -15.62
CA ALA A 510 29.50 -14.52 -14.36
C ALA A 510 29.71 -13.56 -13.18
N ASP A 511 30.65 -12.62 -13.30
CA ASP A 511 30.91 -11.62 -12.25
C ASP A 511 29.68 -10.78 -11.93
N SER A 512 28.89 -10.41 -12.95
CA SER A 512 27.63 -9.68 -12.76
C SER A 512 26.57 -10.54 -12.09
N ALA A 513 26.44 -11.81 -12.46
CA ALA A 513 25.49 -12.75 -11.89
C ALA A 513 25.75 -12.96 -10.39
N GLU A 514 27.00 -13.19 -9.99
CA GLU A 514 27.39 -13.39 -8.59
C GLU A 514 27.08 -12.15 -7.73
N ARG A 515 27.36 -10.94 -8.22
CA ARG A 515 27.02 -9.69 -7.52
C ARG A 515 25.53 -9.52 -7.26
N HIS A 516 24.68 -10.11 -8.11
CA HIS A 516 23.22 -10.07 -7.95
C HIS A 516 22.65 -11.29 -7.21
N GLY A 517 23.51 -12.19 -6.71
CA GLY A 517 23.12 -13.36 -5.92
C GLY A 517 22.70 -14.58 -6.74
N LEU A 518 23.03 -14.63 -8.03
CA LEU A 518 22.88 -15.85 -8.85
C LEU A 518 24.11 -16.74 -8.68
N SER A 519 23.91 -18.06 -8.64
CA SER A 519 24.98 -19.06 -8.52
C SER A 519 25.36 -19.56 -9.90
N VAL A 520 26.57 -19.25 -10.37
CA VAL A 520 27.05 -19.73 -11.67
C VAL A 520 27.43 -21.21 -11.56
N VAL A 521 26.66 -22.08 -12.21
CA VAL A 521 26.85 -23.55 -12.14
C VAL A 521 27.60 -24.07 -13.35
N ALA A 522 27.32 -23.53 -14.53
CA ALA A 522 27.90 -23.98 -15.79
C ALA A 522 28.28 -22.79 -16.69
N VAL A 523 29.44 -22.86 -17.35
CA VAL A 523 29.90 -21.84 -18.30
C VAL A 523 30.38 -22.49 -19.60
N HIS A 524 29.61 -22.31 -20.66
CA HIS A 524 29.83 -22.81 -22.02
C HIS A 524 30.01 -21.63 -22.99
N SER A 525 31.06 -20.82 -22.80
CA SER A 525 31.22 -19.50 -23.45
C SER A 525 32.18 -19.48 -24.66
N ARG A 526 32.51 -20.64 -25.24
CA ARG A 526 33.42 -20.76 -26.41
C ARG A 526 32.76 -21.52 -27.57
N LEU A 527 31.49 -21.25 -27.81
CA LEU A 527 30.73 -21.95 -28.85
C LEU A 527 31.10 -21.45 -30.25
N ALA A 528 31.56 -22.36 -31.11
CA ALA A 528 31.90 -22.06 -32.51
C ALA A 528 30.64 -22.07 -33.38
N LEU A 529 30.05 -20.88 -33.60
CA LEU A 529 28.79 -20.69 -34.34
C LEU A 529 28.99 -20.17 -35.78
N ASP A 530 30.23 -19.92 -36.18
CA ASP A 530 30.66 -19.49 -37.52
C ASP A 530 30.76 -20.66 -38.53
N VAL A 531 29.89 -21.66 -38.40
CA VAL A 531 29.92 -22.92 -39.16
C VAL A 531 28.73 -23.08 -40.12
N GLY A 532 28.01 -21.98 -40.37
CA GLY A 532 26.78 -21.93 -41.16
C GLY A 532 25.53 -22.37 -40.38
N GLN A 533 24.38 -21.78 -40.73
CA GLN A 533 23.13 -21.89 -39.96
C GLN A 533 22.69 -23.32 -39.67
N SER A 534 22.74 -24.22 -40.67
CA SER A 534 22.30 -25.61 -40.55
C SER A 534 23.11 -26.44 -39.55
N ARG A 535 24.30 -25.98 -39.15
CA ARG A 535 25.14 -26.62 -38.13
C ARG A 535 25.15 -25.83 -36.82
N ALA A 536 25.12 -24.49 -36.90
CA ALA A 536 25.20 -23.61 -35.76
C ALA A 536 23.94 -23.66 -34.87
N LEU A 537 22.73 -23.63 -35.44
CA LEU A 537 21.49 -23.67 -34.64
C LEU A 537 21.29 -25.00 -33.89
N PRO A 538 21.50 -26.19 -34.51
CA PRO A 538 21.46 -27.45 -33.77
C PRO A 538 22.52 -27.56 -32.68
N LEU A 539 23.72 -27.00 -32.92
CA LEU A 539 24.78 -26.94 -31.90
C LEU A 539 24.35 -26.07 -30.72
N LEU A 540 23.85 -24.86 -30.98
CA LEU A 540 23.33 -23.96 -29.94
C LEU A 540 22.24 -24.63 -29.12
N LYS A 541 21.22 -25.20 -29.78
CA LYS A 541 20.12 -25.93 -29.13
C LYS A 541 20.62 -27.04 -28.22
N LYS A 542 21.51 -27.90 -28.74
CA LYS A 542 22.09 -29.00 -27.98
C LYS A 542 22.83 -28.50 -26.74
N THR A 543 23.66 -27.46 -26.88
CA THR A 543 24.44 -26.91 -25.76
C THR A 543 23.55 -26.27 -24.69
N VAL A 544 22.53 -25.50 -25.07
CA VAL A 544 21.61 -24.89 -24.10
C VAL A 544 20.82 -25.96 -23.36
N LEU A 545 20.25 -26.95 -24.06
CA LEU A 545 19.50 -28.04 -23.41
C LEU A 545 20.38 -28.90 -22.50
N GLN A 546 21.62 -29.18 -22.91
CA GLN A 546 22.57 -29.91 -22.07
C GLN A 546 22.86 -29.14 -20.78
N ALA A 547 23.16 -27.83 -20.89
CA ALA A 547 23.45 -26.99 -19.73
C ALA A 547 22.23 -26.87 -18.79
N LEU A 548 21.03 -26.70 -19.33
CA LEU A 548 19.79 -26.68 -18.55
C LEU A 548 19.48 -28.03 -17.87
N GLY A 549 20.03 -29.14 -18.37
CA GLY A 549 19.91 -30.46 -17.77
C GLY A 549 20.90 -30.74 -16.65
N GLU A 550 21.91 -29.88 -16.43
CA GLU A 550 22.88 -30.06 -15.36
C GLU A 550 22.22 -29.89 -13.96
N PRO A 551 22.55 -30.76 -12.99
CA PRO A 551 22.01 -30.64 -11.63
C PRO A 551 22.32 -29.27 -11.01
N GLY A 552 21.30 -28.62 -10.47
CA GLY A 552 21.44 -27.30 -9.85
C GLY A 552 21.37 -26.11 -10.81
N VAL A 553 21.18 -26.30 -12.12
CA VAL A 553 20.88 -25.20 -13.05
C VAL A 553 19.38 -24.93 -13.08
N ASP A 554 18.97 -23.68 -12.84
CA ASP A 554 17.56 -23.26 -12.82
C ASP A 554 17.20 -22.31 -13.97
N SER A 555 18.20 -21.70 -14.59
CA SER A 555 18.05 -20.70 -15.66
C SER A 555 19.28 -20.65 -16.56
N ALA A 556 19.13 -20.07 -17.76
CA ALA A 556 20.26 -19.85 -18.67
C ALA A 556 20.30 -18.43 -19.24
N ILE A 557 21.51 -17.87 -19.31
CA ILE A 557 21.81 -16.65 -20.08
C ILE A 557 22.65 -17.03 -21.29
N VAL A 558 22.16 -16.68 -22.48
CA VAL A 558 22.88 -16.86 -23.74
C VAL A 558 23.44 -15.52 -24.20
N THR A 559 24.75 -15.33 -24.05
CA THR A 559 25.44 -14.09 -24.43
C THR A 559 26.17 -14.27 -25.76
N LEU A 560 25.74 -13.56 -26.80
CA LEU A 560 26.28 -13.69 -28.15
C LEU A 560 26.75 -12.34 -28.70
N LEU A 561 27.97 -12.33 -29.22
CA LEU A 561 28.43 -11.30 -30.17
C LEU A 561 27.86 -11.61 -31.56
N PRO A 562 27.74 -10.62 -32.48
CA PRO A 562 27.22 -10.85 -33.84
C PRO A 562 27.95 -11.98 -34.57
N ILE A 563 27.18 -12.84 -35.26
CA ILE A 563 27.68 -14.00 -36.00
C ILE A 563 27.25 -13.87 -37.47
N ILE A 564 28.19 -13.97 -38.39
CA ILE A 564 27.92 -13.91 -39.82
C ILE A 564 27.10 -15.13 -40.24
N GLY A 565 26.01 -14.92 -40.98
CA GLY A 565 25.17 -16.00 -41.52
C GLY A 565 24.12 -16.54 -40.55
N LEU A 566 23.92 -15.92 -39.38
CA LEU A 566 22.80 -16.19 -38.48
C LEU A 566 21.96 -14.92 -38.28
N THR A 567 20.64 -15.06 -38.34
CA THR A 567 19.72 -13.98 -37.96
C THR A 567 19.35 -14.10 -36.50
N LEU A 568 19.12 -12.96 -35.84
CA LEU A 568 18.65 -12.94 -34.46
C LEU A 568 17.30 -13.66 -34.30
N GLU A 569 16.40 -13.54 -35.28
CA GLU A 569 15.14 -14.30 -35.32
C GLU A 569 15.37 -15.80 -35.21
N SER A 570 16.27 -16.37 -36.02
CA SER A 570 16.55 -17.81 -36.01
C SER A 570 17.18 -18.29 -34.70
N ILE A 571 18.04 -17.46 -34.10
CA ILE A 571 18.62 -17.71 -32.78
C ILE A 571 17.53 -17.65 -31.71
N GLY A 572 16.72 -16.59 -31.74
CA GLY A 572 15.66 -16.35 -30.77
C GLY A 572 14.62 -17.48 -30.74
N ALA A 573 14.15 -17.91 -31.92
CA ALA A 573 13.25 -19.05 -32.06
C ALA A 573 13.86 -20.34 -31.48
N THR A 574 15.14 -20.60 -31.74
CA THR A 574 15.87 -21.76 -31.21
C THR A 574 15.95 -21.72 -29.68
N LEU A 575 16.23 -20.55 -29.10
CA LEU A 575 16.36 -20.38 -27.64
C LEU A 575 15.00 -20.46 -26.93
N GLN A 576 13.94 -19.91 -27.53
CA GLN A 576 12.59 -20.07 -27.00
C GLN A 576 12.18 -21.54 -26.98
N GLU A 577 12.46 -22.28 -28.05
CA GLU A 577 12.21 -23.72 -28.10
C GLU A 577 12.99 -24.47 -27.00
N CYS A 578 14.23 -24.05 -26.69
CA CYS A 578 14.99 -24.62 -25.58
C CYS A 578 14.31 -24.37 -24.22
N SER A 579 13.78 -23.16 -23.99
CA SER A 579 13.02 -22.86 -22.78
C SER A 579 11.77 -23.72 -22.67
N ASP A 580 11.00 -23.83 -23.75
CA ASP A 580 9.76 -24.61 -23.79
C ASP A 580 10.02 -26.10 -23.52
N ILE A 581 11.09 -26.67 -24.08
CA ILE A 581 11.49 -28.07 -23.85
C ILE A 581 11.97 -28.29 -22.40
N ALA A 582 12.78 -27.38 -21.87
CA ALA A 582 13.40 -27.55 -20.55
C ALA A 582 12.46 -27.15 -19.40
N GLY A 583 11.42 -26.35 -19.66
CA GLY A 583 10.58 -25.75 -18.62
C GLY A 583 11.34 -24.76 -17.72
N LYS A 584 12.47 -24.22 -18.20
CA LYS A 584 13.36 -23.30 -17.46
C LYS A 584 13.55 -21.98 -18.23
N PRO A 585 13.67 -20.84 -17.55
CA PRO A 585 13.87 -19.56 -18.22
C PRO A 585 15.19 -19.52 -18.99
N VAL A 586 15.11 -19.09 -20.25
CA VAL A 586 16.25 -18.76 -21.11
C VAL A 586 16.13 -17.30 -21.53
N ILE A 587 17.18 -16.52 -21.29
CA ILE A 587 17.25 -15.13 -21.75
C ILE A 587 18.52 -14.91 -22.57
N ALA A 588 18.50 -13.93 -23.47
CA ALA A 588 19.60 -13.66 -24.37
C ALA A 588 20.18 -12.25 -24.19
N SER A 589 21.50 -12.12 -24.31
CA SER A 589 22.20 -10.84 -24.34
C SER A 589 23.00 -10.72 -25.64
N PHE A 590 22.56 -9.85 -26.54
CA PHE A 590 23.18 -9.60 -27.85
C PHE A 590 24.03 -8.33 -27.79
N THR A 591 25.27 -8.48 -27.33
CA THR A 591 26.17 -7.33 -27.14
C THR A 591 26.73 -6.88 -28.48
N GLY A 592 26.61 -5.60 -28.82
CA GLY A 592 27.12 -5.04 -30.08
C GLY A 592 26.16 -5.13 -31.27
N SER A 593 24.90 -5.51 -31.06
CA SER A 593 23.83 -5.41 -32.07
C SER A 593 22.87 -4.28 -31.68
N MET A 594 22.70 -3.30 -32.58
CA MET A 594 21.61 -2.32 -32.44
C MET A 594 20.28 -3.01 -32.80
N ASP A 595 19.23 -2.76 -32.02
CA ASP A 595 17.86 -3.21 -32.30
C ASP A 595 17.64 -4.74 -32.30
N ALA A 596 18.43 -5.48 -31.51
CA ALA A 596 18.32 -6.94 -31.43
C ALA A 596 16.91 -7.46 -31.14
N GLN A 597 16.13 -6.74 -30.34
CA GLN A 597 14.75 -7.10 -29.98
C GLN A 597 13.76 -6.96 -31.16
N LEU A 598 13.87 -5.88 -31.94
CA LEU A 598 12.99 -5.59 -33.10
C LEU A 598 13.12 -6.63 -34.23
N GLN A 599 14.23 -7.37 -34.24
CA GLN A 599 14.53 -8.39 -35.25
C GLN A 599 14.05 -9.79 -34.85
N ILE A 600 13.75 -10.06 -33.57
CA ILE A 600 13.46 -11.42 -33.08
C ILE A 600 11.97 -11.77 -33.14
N ASN A 601 11.07 -10.83 -32.83
CA ASN A 601 9.77 -11.18 -32.27
C ASN A 601 8.54 -10.94 -33.19
N ARG A 602 8.73 -10.46 -34.43
CA ARG A 602 7.63 -10.06 -35.34
C ARG A 602 6.57 -11.13 -35.65
N GLN A 603 6.82 -12.42 -35.37
CA GLN A 603 5.88 -13.52 -35.66
C GLN A 603 5.70 -14.55 -34.52
N MET A 604 6.31 -14.37 -33.35
CA MET A 604 6.24 -15.36 -32.28
C MET A 604 5.09 -15.10 -31.29
N ALA A 605 4.46 -16.19 -30.81
CA ALA A 605 3.39 -16.15 -29.80
C ALA A 605 3.91 -15.84 -28.38
N ARG A 606 5.16 -16.22 -28.08
CA ARG A 606 5.94 -15.81 -26.89
C ARG A 606 7.28 -15.29 -27.34
N SER A 607 7.67 -14.12 -26.83
CA SER A 607 8.94 -13.47 -27.16
C SER A 607 10.05 -13.91 -26.22
N LEU A 608 11.20 -14.29 -26.78
CA LEU A 608 12.41 -14.50 -25.99
C LEU A 608 12.85 -13.16 -25.38
N PRO A 609 13.08 -13.08 -24.04
CA PRO A 609 13.66 -11.89 -23.44
C PRO A 609 15.09 -11.67 -23.94
N ALA A 610 15.30 -10.57 -24.64
CA ALA A 610 16.58 -10.22 -25.25
C ALA A 610 17.07 -8.89 -24.68
N TYR A 611 18.39 -8.75 -24.54
CA TYR A 611 19.01 -7.57 -23.94
C TYR A 611 20.19 -7.11 -24.79
N SER A 612 20.42 -5.79 -24.82
CA SER A 612 21.64 -5.21 -25.39
C SER A 612 22.80 -5.18 -24.38
N SER A 613 22.49 -5.30 -23.08
CA SER A 613 23.43 -5.24 -21.97
C SER A 613 23.37 -6.52 -21.11
N PRO A 614 24.48 -7.25 -20.93
CA PRO A 614 24.52 -8.41 -20.03
C PRO A 614 24.25 -8.04 -18.57
N GLY A 615 24.64 -6.83 -18.15
CA GLY A 615 24.38 -6.33 -16.80
C GLY A 615 22.87 -6.17 -16.54
N ALA A 616 22.14 -5.62 -17.51
CA ALA A 616 20.68 -5.51 -17.44
C ALA A 616 20.01 -6.89 -17.43
N ALA A 617 20.47 -7.81 -18.28
CA ALA A 617 19.97 -9.19 -18.34
C ALA A 617 20.13 -9.92 -16.99
N THR A 618 21.32 -9.85 -16.39
CA THR A 618 21.60 -10.49 -15.09
C THR A 618 20.81 -9.84 -13.95
N ALA A 619 20.70 -8.51 -13.92
CA ALA A 619 19.92 -7.82 -12.90
C ALA A 619 18.42 -8.16 -12.97
N ALA A 620 17.83 -8.18 -14.16
CA ALA A 620 16.43 -8.53 -14.39
C ALA A 620 16.15 -9.99 -14.02
N LEU A 621 17.01 -10.94 -14.44
CA LEU A 621 16.87 -12.35 -14.07
C LEU A 621 16.95 -12.54 -12.56
N ALA A 622 17.92 -11.91 -11.89
CA ALA A 622 18.05 -11.99 -10.45
C ALA A 622 16.83 -11.42 -9.70
N ALA A 623 16.20 -10.36 -10.24
CA ALA A 623 14.95 -9.83 -9.69
C ALA A 623 13.80 -10.83 -9.78
N VAL A 624 13.65 -11.51 -10.92
CA VAL A 624 12.65 -12.57 -11.12
C VAL A 624 12.95 -13.80 -10.25
N THR A 625 14.22 -14.18 -10.10
CA THR A 625 14.64 -15.27 -9.20
C THR A 625 14.29 -14.99 -7.74
N ARG A 626 14.52 -13.77 -7.26
CA ARG A 626 14.13 -13.39 -5.88
C ARG A 626 12.61 -13.45 -5.69
N TYR A 627 11.83 -13.03 -6.68
CA TYR A 627 10.38 -13.16 -6.66
C TYR A 627 9.93 -14.63 -6.67
N ALA A 628 10.53 -15.46 -7.51
CA ALA A 628 10.24 -16.90 -7.56
C ALA A 628 10.55 -17.59 -6.22
N HIS A 629 11.65 -17.20 -5.56
CA HIS A 629 11.95 -17.65 -4.21
C HIS A 629 10.91 -17.17 -3.19
N TRP A 630 10.48 -15.91 -3.27
CA TRP A 630 9.44 -15.38 -2.38
C TRP A 630 8.12 -16.18 -2.49
N LEU A 631 7.77 -16.67 -3.69
CA LEU A 631 6.59 -17.52 -3.89
C LEU A 631 6.66 -18.85 -3.14
N THR A 632 7.87 -19.40 -2.91
CA THR A 632 8.04 -20.67 -2.19
C THR A 632 7.96 -20.52 -0.68
N LEU A 633 8.05 -19.28 -0.17
CA LEU A 633 7.86 -19.01 1.25
C LEU A 633 6.39 -19.25 1.62
N GLU A 634 6.16 -20.01 2.69
CA GLU A 634 4.82 -20.24 3.23
C GLU A 634 4.12 -18.91 3.55
N ALA A 635 2.79 -18.94 3.59
CA ALA A 635 2.05 -17.78 4.05
C ALA A 635 2.51 -17.42 5.48
N PRO A 636 2.79 -16.15 5.77
CA PRO A 636 3.24 -15.75 7.11
C PRO A 636 2.18 -16.15 8.14
N LEU A 637 2.60 -16.95 9.14
CA LEU A 637 1.84 -17.11 10.37
C LEU A 637 2.21 -15.95 11.29
N PHE A 638 1.21 -15.11 11.59
CA PHE A 638 1.32 -14.03 12.56
C PHE A 638 0.82 -14.56 13.90
N GLU A 639 1.74 -15.07 14.71
CA GLU A 639 1.42 -15.53 16.06
C GLU A 639 1.69 -14.39 17.05
N ALA A 640 0.68 -14.03 17.84
CA ALA A 640 0.85 -13.07 18.92
C ALA A 640 1.78 -13.66 20.00
N PRO A 641 2.79 -12.91 20.46
CA PRO A 641 3.61 -13.31 21.59
C PRO A 641 2.75 -13.61 22.83
N ALA A 642 3.11 -14.64 23.59
CA ALA A 642 2.40 -14.96 24.83
C ALA A 642 2.64 -13.89 25.92
N GLY A 643 1.64 -13.72 26.81
CA GLY A 643 1.73 -12.86 27.98
C GLY A 643 1.61 -11.36 27.69
N VAL A 644 0.98 -11.00 26.57
CA VAL A 644 0.70 -9.60 26.20
C VAL A 644 -0.71 -9.18 26.62
N ASN A 645 -0.88 -7.90 26.98
CA ASN A 645 -2.16 -7.29 27.31
C ASN A 645 -2.30 -5.90 26.63
N PRO A 646 -2.66 -5.87 25.33
CA PRO A 646 -2.81 -4.61 24.57
C PRO A 646 -3.87 -3.68 25.15
N HIS A 647 -4.97 -4.22 25.70
CA HIS A 647 -6.06 -3.41 26.26
C HIS A 647 -5.61 -2.56 27.45
N ALA A 648 -4.83 -3.13 28.37
CA ALA A 648 -4.28 -2.36 29.49
C ALA A 648 -3.28 -1.27 29.03
N ALA A 649 -2.52 -1.53 27.95
CA ALA A 649 -1.66 -0.52 27.35
C ALA A 649 -2.47 0.62 26.71
N GLU A 650 -3.59 0.31 26.05
CA GLU A 650 -4.51 1.29 25.48
C GLU A 650 -5.09 2.22 26.54
N GLU A 651 -5.58 1.69 27.66
CA GLU A 651 -6.11 2.50 28.77
C GLU A 651 -5.08 3.50 29.33
N LEU A 652 -3.82 3.09 29.46
CA LEU A 652 -2.72 3.97 29.90
C LEU A 652 -2.46 5.09 28.88
N LEU A 653 -2.39 4.74 27.60
CA LEU A 653 -2.15 5.68 26.51
C LEU A 653 -3.28 6.71 26.41
N ASP A 654 -4.53 6.28 26.47
CA ASP A 654 -5.71 7.17 26.51
C ASP A 654 -5.67 8.15 27.67
N GLY A 655 -5.21 7.70 28.83
CA GLY A 655 -4.97 8.57 29.99
C GLY A 655 -3.92 9.65 29.71
N TRP A 656 -2.78 9.26 29.11
CA TRP A 656 -1.66 10.17 28.85
C TRP A 656 -1.88 11.11 27.65
N LEU A 657 -2.75 10.74 26.71
CA LEU A 657 -3.03 11.52 25.49
C LEU A 657 -3.99 12.69 25.70
N LYS A 658 -4.75 12.73 26.81
CA LYS A 658 -5.70 13.82 27.12
C LYS A 658 -5.07 15.23 27.13
N GLY A 659 -3.73 15.33 27.22
CA GLY A 659 -2.98 16.58 27.14
C GLY A 659 -2.25 16.85 25.82
N VAL A 660 -2.35 15.96 24.81
CA VAL A 660 -1.59 16.04 23.56
C VAL A 660 -2.45 16.61 22.44
N SER A 661 -2.14 17.81 21.97
CA SER A 661 -2.83 18.47 20.84
C SER A 661 -1.90 18.73 19.67
N GLY A 662 -2.39 18.56 18.43
CA GLY A 662 -1.64 18.87 17.21
C GLY A 662 -0.58 17.82 16.86
N ASP A 663 0.62 18.28 16.50
CA ASP A 663 1.78 17.49 16.07
C ASP A 663 2.83 17.29 17.18
N GLY A 664 2.54 17.76 18.41
CA GLY A 664 3.43 17.61 19.55
C GLY A 664 3.62 16.14 19.94
N LEU A 665 4.86 15.77 20.24
CA LEU A 665 5.20 14.49 20.87
C LEU A 665 5.52 14.69 22.34
N VAL A 666 5.03 13.78 23.19
CA VAL A 666 5.35 13.74 24.61
C VAL A 666 6.28 12.56 24.90
N THR A 667 7.46 12.85 25.43
CA THR A 667 8.38 11.81 25.92
C THR A 667 7.87 11.25 27.24
N LEU A 668 7.72 9.93 27.31
CA LEU A 668 7.32 9.24 28.53
C LEU A 668 8.46 9.26 29.56
N ARG A 669 8.12 9.38 30.83
CA ARG A 669 9.09 9.19 31.93
C ARG A 669 9.53 7.72 31.98
N PRO A 670 10.75 7.41 32.48
CA PRO A 670 11.25 6.03 32.55
C PRO A 670 10.30 5.04 33.22
N GLU A 671 9.58 5.45 34.26
CA GLU A 671 8.58 4.64 34.96
C GLU A 671 7.40 4.30 34.04
N GLN A 672 6.87 5.29 33.32
CA GLN A 672 5.75 5.14 32.39
C GLN A 672 6.14 4.27 31.19
N ALA A 673 7.35 4.44 30.66
CA ALA A 673 7.87 3.60 29.59
C ALA A 673 8.00 2.14 30.03
N ARG A 674 8.49 1.87 31.25
CA ARG A 674 8.56 0.52 31.81
C ARG A 674 7.19 -0.10 32.03
N GLU A 675 6.24 0.67 32.56
CA GLU A 675 4.86 0.23 32.78
C GLU A 675 4.20 -0.18 31.46
N LEU A 676 4.25 0.69 30.45
CA LEU A 676 3.74 0.40 29.10
C LEU A 676 4.37 -0.86 28.50
N LEU A 677 5.70 -0.98 28.56
CA LEU A 677 6.43 -2.11 27.98
C LEU A 677 6.20 -3.43 28.71
N SER A 678 5.88 -3.38 30.01
CA SER A 678 5.58 -4.57 30.82
C SER A 678 4.31 -5.28 30.34
N HIS A 679 3.32 -4.54 29.82
CA HIS A 679 2.12 -5.12 29.19
C HIS A 679 2.41 -5.91 27.91
N TYR A 680 3.60 -5.73 27.32
CA TYR A 680 4.08 -6.52 26.19
C TYR A 680 5.12 -7.57 26.59
N GLY A 681 5.39 -7.75 27.90
CA GLY A 681 6.41 -8.65 28.41
C GLY A 681 7.85 -8.15 28.17
N ILE A 682 8.04 -6.87 27.85
CA ILE A 682 9.36 -6.29 27.60
C ILE A 682 9.90 -5.70 28.92
N THR A 683 10.99 -6.26 29.41
CA THR A 683 11.66 -5.79 30.62
C THR A 683 12.83 -4.88 30.27
N VAL A 684 12.81 -3.66 30.80
CA VAL A 684 13.92 -2.70 30.71
C VAL A 684 14.70 -2.72 32.02
N LEU A 685 16.02 -2.82 31.94
CA LEU A 685 16.89 -2.87 33.11
C LEU A 685 16.75 -1.57 33.93
N GLU A 686 16.45 -1.72 35.22
CA GLU A 686 16.20 -0.59 36.10
C GLU A 686 17.44 0.30 36.22
N SER A 687 17.25 1.60 36.09
CA SER A 687 18.28 2.62 36.33
C SER A 687 17.75 3.64 37.33
N THR A 688 18.58 4.01 38.31
CA THR A 688 18.19 4.92 39.40
C THR A 688 19.01 6.21 39.31
N PRO A 689 18.39 7.36 38.98
CA PRO A 689 19.01 8.67 39.13
C PRO A 689 19.36 8.95 40.60
N PHE A 690 20.44 9.70 40.84
CA PHE A 690 20.84 10.08 42.19
C PHE A 690 21.39 11.51 42.24
N ASP A 691 21.15 12.18 43.36
CA ASP A 691 21.65 13.54 43.60
C ASP A 691 22.91 13.53 44.48
N SER A 692 22.95 12.66 45.50
CA SER A 692 24.12 12.46 46.36
C SER A 692 24.88 11.16 46.06
N VAL A 693 26.13 11.10 46.51
CA VAL A 693 26.97 9.91 46.36
C VAL A 693 26.41 8.74 47.20
N GLU A 694 25.82 9.06 48.35
CA GLU A 694 25.22 8.13 49.29
C GLU A 694 23.95 7.51 48.71
N ASP A 695 23.12 8.30 48.01
CA ASP A 695 21.96 7.79 47.26
C ASP A 695 22.39 6.78 46.20
N ALA A 696 23.51 7.04 45.51
CA ALA A 696 24.06 6.13 44.50
C ALA A 696 24.51 4.80 45.13
N VAL A 697 25.10 4.84 46.33
CA VAL A 697 25.54 3.63 47.05
C VAL A 697 24.33 2.80 47.50
N MET A 698 23.32 3.44 48.10
CA MET A 698 22.08 2.75 48.50
C MET A 698 21.37 2.12 47.30
N ALA A 699 21.32 2.85 46.17
CA ALA A 699 20.77 2.32 44.94
C ALA A 699 21.59 1.15 44.39
N ALA A 700 22.92 1.21 44.42
CA ALA A 700 23.79 0.11 44.01
C ALA A 700 23.63 -1.15 44.89
N GLU A 701 23.47 -0.99 46.21
CA GLU A 701 23.21 -2.11 47.12
C GLU A 701 21.87 -2.80 46.83
N ARG A 702 20.84 -2.03 46.46
CA ARG A 702 19.54 -2.55 46.06
C ARG A 702 19.57 -3.23 44.68
N LEU A 703 20.27 -2.63 43.72
CA LEU A 703 20.36 -3.13 42.34
C LEU A 703 21.30 -4.35 42.21
N GLY A 704 22.24 -4.50 43.14
CA GLY A 704 23.24 -5.56 43.15
C GLY A 704 24.52 -5.19 42.38
N TRP A 705 25.67 -5.63 42.90
CA TRP A 705 26.98 -5.43 42.29
C TRP A 705 27.31 -6.54 41.27
N PRO A 706 28.09 -6.27 40.20
CA PRO A 706 28.67 -4.96 39.85
C PRO A 706 27.68 -4.02 39.15
N VAL A 707 27.93 -2.71 39.25
CA VAL A 707 27.10 -1.66 38.66
C VAL A 707 27.87 -0.81 37.65
N ALA A 708 27.13 -0.03 36.87
CA ALA A 708 27.62 1.03 36.01
C ALA A 708 27.04 2.38 36.44
N ILE A 709 27.82 3.46 36.24
CA ILE A 709 27.34 4.84 36.34
C ILE A 709 27.27 5.44 34.95
N LYS A 710 26.17 6.13 34.66
CA LYS A 710 25.92 6.78 33.36
C LYS A 710 25.46 8.22 33.56
N THR A 711 25.76 9.08 32.58
CA THR A 711 25.16 10.42 32.53
C THR A 711 23.75 10.36 31.95
N LEU A 712 22.84 11.18 32.48
CA LEU A 712 21.49 11.36 31.92
C LEU A 712 21.47 12.30 30.70
N ASP A 713 22.61 12.93 30.36
CA ASP A 713 22.72 13.75 29.16
C ASP A 713 22.59 12.90 27.89
N ALA A 714 21.56 13.17 27.09
CA ALA A 714 21.25 12.40 25.88
C ALA A 714 22.41 12.32 24.86
N SER A 715 23.28 13.33 24.79
CA SER A 715 24.41 13.36 23.85
C SER A 715 25.61 12.53 24.30
N LEU A 716 25.75 12.28 25.61
CA LEU A 716 26.90 11.61 26.21
C LEU A 716 26.58 10.24 26.83
N ARG A 717 25.30 9.94 27.08
CA ARG A 717 24.81 8.74 27.78
C ARG A 717 25.29 7.40 27.21
N HIS A 718 25.68 7.37 25.94
CA HIS A 718 26.15 6.17 25.24
C HIS A 718 27.63 6.24 24.81
N ARG A 719 28.36 7.29 25.20
CA ARG A 719 29.74 7.57 24.78
C ARG A 719 30.75 7.19 25.86
N LEU A 720 31.14 5.90 25.90
CA LEU A 720 32.22 5.44 26.78
C LEU A 720 33.54 6.17 26.50
N ASP A 721 33.81 6.47 25.23
CA ASP A 721 35.01 7.16 24.74
C ASP A 721 35.12 8.60 25.28
N LEU A 722 33.98 9.25 25.56
CA LEU A 722 33.91 10.59 26.14
C LEU A 722 33.66 10.58 27.65
N GLY A 723 33.77 9.42 28.30
CA GLY A 723 33.60 9.28 29.75
C GLY A 723 32.16 9.43 30.26
N GLY A 724 31.16 9.35 29.39
CA GLY A 724 29.74 9.39 29.74
C GLY A 724 29.21 8.11 30.40
N VAL A 725 30.02 7.05 30.45
CA VAL A 725 29.69 5.77 31.08
C VAL A 725 30.94 5.19 31.77
N ARG A 726 30.76 4.69 33.00
CA ARG A 726 31.75 3.89 33.74
C ARG A 726 31.13 2.55 34.11
N ILE A 727 31.79 1.44 33.76
CA ILE A 727 31.30 0.07 33.94
C ILE A 727 32.17 -0.72 34.92
N ASN A 728 31.70 -1.91 35.31
CA ASN A 728 32.41 -2.86 36.18
C ASN A 728 32.84 -2.26 37.53
N ILE A 729 31.91 -1.55 38.19
CA ILE A 729 32.13 -1.02 39.52
C ILE A 729 31.66 -2.09 40.52
N GLU A 730 32.60 -2.62 41.30
CA GLU A 730 32.36 -3.83 42.12
C GLU A 730 32.00 -3.53 43.59
N ASN A 731 32.20 -2.30 44.07
CA ASN A 731 31.95 -1.93 45.46
C ASN A 731 31.75 -0.41 45.64
N ALA A 732 31.25 -0.04 46.84
CA ALA A 732 30.92 1.34 47.20
C ALA A 732 32.12 2.31 47.06
N ASP A 733 33.32 1.92 47.47
CA ASP A 733 34.50 2.82 47.38
C ASP A 733 34.94 3.08 45.95
N SER A 734 34.84 2.06 45.08
CA SER A 734 35.03 2.22 43.64
C SER A 734 33.97 3.16 43.05
N LEU A 735 32.70 3.00 43.46
CA LEU A 735 31.60 3.87 43.03
C LEU A 735 31.86 5.33 43.37
N ARG A 736 32.19 5.63 44.64
CA ARG A 736 32.49 7.00 45.11
C ARG A 736 33.57 7.67 44.27
N ARG A 737 34.68 6.97 44.02
CA ARG A 737 35.79 7.48 43.21
C ARG A 737 35.38 7.74 41.77
N ASN A 738 34.64 6.81 41.16
CA ASN A 738 34.16 6.96 39.79
C ASN A 738 33.18 8.13 39.64
N ILE A 739 32.26 8.35 40.60
CA ILE A 739 31.35 9.51 40.59
C ILE A 739 32.13 10.82 40.58
N ILE A 740 33.11 10.97 41.48
CA ILE A 740 33.92 12.20 41.57
C ILE A 740 34.68 12.46 40.27
N GLN A 741 35.33 11.42 39.74
CA GLN A 741 36.09 11.53 38.48
C GLN A 741 35.19 11.87 37.29
N MET A 742 34.03 11.21 37.20
CA MET A 742 33.07 11.42 36.13
C MET A 742 32.45 12.81 36.19
N ARG A 743 32.06 13.31 37.37
CA ARG A 743 31.58 14.69 37.55
C ARG A 743 32.62 15.72 37.12
N LYS A 744 33.88 15.52 37.48
CA LYS A 744 34.99 16.40 37.06
C LYS A 744 35.22 16.37 35.54
N LEU A 745 35.13 15.18 34.93
CA LEU A 745 35.32 15.02 33.49
C LEU A 745 34.18 15.63 32.69
N LEU A 746 32.95 15.60 33.23
CA LEU A 746 31.75 16.15 32.58
C LEU A 746 31.54 17.64 32.86
N GLU A 747 32.24 18.24 33.83
CA GLU A 747 32.13 19.66 34.20
C GLU A 747 32.21 20.63 33.00
N PRO A 748 33.10 20.45 32.00
CA PRO A 748 33.14 21.32 30.81
C PRO A 748 31.85 21.27 29.97
N TYR A 749 31.06 20.20 30.09
CA TYR A 749 29.77 20.03 29.41
C TYR A 749 28.59 20.48 30.30
N GLY A 750 28.85 20.95 31.51
CA GLY A 750 27.86 21.37 32.53
C GLY A 750 27.66 20.33 33.64
N HIS A 751 26.94 20.71 34.70
CA HIS A 751 26.55 19.77 35.77
C HIS A 751 25.45 18.83 35.26
N LYS A 752 25.84 17.64 34.82
CA LYS A 752 24.91 16.63 34.30
C LYS A 752 24.55 15.62 35.39
N SER A 753 23.25 15.35 35.53
CA SER A 753 22.74 14.32 36.44
C SER A 753 23.26 12.94 36.05
N LEU A 754 23.51 12.11 37.06
CA LEU A 754 24.03 10.76 36.90
C LEU A 754 22.99 9.74 37.39
N GLU A 755 23.12 8.52 36.89
CA GLU A 755 22.31 7.37 37.29
C GLU A 755 23.19 6.14 37.54
N VAL A 756 22.71 5.23 38.38
CA VAL A 756 23.33 3.93 38.63
C VAL A 756 22.41 2.81 38.14
N GLN A 757 23.00 1.82 37.47
CA GLN A 757 22.30 0.67 36.89
C GLN A 757 23.16 -0.58 37.09
N SER A 758 22.53 -1.74 37.34
CA SER A 758 23.25 -3.02 37.42
C SER A 758 23.90 -3.42 36.08
N MET A 759 24.95 -4.23 36.14
CA MET A 759 25.60 -4.74 34.93
C MET A 759 24.79 -5.91 34.33
N ALA A 760 24.45 -5.80 33.05
CA ALA A 760 23.95 -6.93 32.27
C ALA A 760 25.09 -7.85 31.80
N GLN A 761 24.75 -9.05 31.33
CA GLN A 761 25.72 -9.97 30.73
C GLN A 761 26.42 -9.30 29.53
N VAL A 762 27.72 -9.58 29.36
CA VAL A 762 28.48 -9.11 28.20
C VAL A 762 27.92 -9.76 26.93
N GLY A 763 27.70 -8.96 25.90
CA GLY A 763 27.09 -9.40 24.66
C GLY A 763 27.28 -8.41 23.52
N GLN A 764 26.70 -8.73 22.36
CA GLN A 764 26.68 -7.83 21.22
C GLN A 764 25.70 -6.69 21.47
N SER A 765 26.13 -5.46 21.21
CA SER A 765 25.28 -4.28 21.35
C SER A 765 24.47 -4.04 20.08
N CYS A 766 23.16 -3.97 20.21
CA CYS A 766 22.19 -3.75 19.15
C CYS A 766 21.31 -2.54 19.43
N THR A 767 20.70 -2.01 18.38
CA THR A 767 19.66 -0.98 18.47
C THR A 767 18.42 -1.47 17.72
N LEU A 768 17.26 -1.27 18.35
CA LEU A 768 15.96 -1.48 17.73
C LEU A 768 15.18 -0.17 17.82
N ARG A 769 14.73 0.35 16.69
CA ARG A 769 13.90 1.54 16.61
C ARG A 769 12.57 1.15 16.00
N ALA A 770 11.49 1.76 16.45
CA ALA A 770 10.25 1.75 15.70
C ALA A 770 9.58 3.12 15.73
N ILE A 771 9.01 3.51 14.59
CA ILE A 771 8.36 4.81 14.41
C ILE A 771 6.95 4.61 13.87
N GLU A 772 6.08 5.58 14.09
CA GLU A 772 4.83 5.73 13.36
C GLU A 772 5.04 6.71 12.20
N ASP A 773 5.14 6.19 10.98
CA ASP A 773 5.30 7.00 9.78
C ASP A 773 3.93 7.46 9.25
N PRO A 774 3.74 8.74 8.89
CA PRO A 774 2.47 9.23 8.37
C PRO A 774 2.03 8.56 7.05
N LEU A 775 3.00 8.09 6.25
CA LEU A 775 2.72 7.36 5.01
C LEU A 775 2.60 5.86 5.30
N LEU A 776 3.67 5.20 5.74
CA LEU A 776 3.79 3.74 5.87
C LEU A 776 3.08 3.12 7.08
N GLY A 777 2.73 3.92 8.09
CA GLY A 777 2.33 3.42 9.41
C GLY A 777 3.55 2.96 10.22
N PRO A 778 3.44 1.88 11.02
CA PRO A 778 4.55 1.44 11.85
C PRO A 778 5.72 0.94 11.00
N VAL A 779 6.93 1.37 11.34
CA VAL A 779 8.18 0.87 10.73
C VAL A 779 9.11 0.45 11.84
N VAL A 780 9.57 -0.80 11.80
CA VAL A 780 10.54 -1.37 12.74
C VAL A 780 11.91 -1.45 12.04
N SER A 781 12.93 -0.92 12.69
CA SER A 781 14.31 -0.82 12.20
C SER A 781 15.28 -1.48 13.16
N PHE A 782 16.14 -2.35 12.65
CA PHE A 782 17.14 -3.07 13.44
C PHE A 782 18.54 -2.86 12.88
N GLY A 783 19.53 -2.75 13.78
CA GLY A 783 20.95 -2.65 13.45
C GLY A 783 21.83 -2.96 14.65
N LEU A 784 23.12 -3.13 14.42
CA LEU A 784 24.10 -3.18 15.51
C LEU A 784 24.38 -1.76 16.03
N SER A 785 24.72 -1.63 17.31
CA SER A 785 25.06 -0.32 17.89
C SER A 785 26.49 0.07 17.51
N GLY A 786 26.68 1.33 17.14
CA GLY A 786 28.00 1.95 16.94
C GLY A 786 28.01 2.99 15.82
N ASP A 787 28.89 3.98 15.93
CA ASP A 787 28.97 5.10 14.98
C ASP A 787 29.24 4.64 13.55
N ALA A 788 30.07 3.60 13.36
CA ALA A 788 30.33 3.04 12.04
C ALA A 788 29.08 2.44 11.39
N VAL A 789 28.20 1.79 12.17
CA VAL A 789 26.94 1.23 11.66
C VAL A 789 26.01 2.36 11.22
N ASN A 790 25.93 3.42 12.02
CA ASN A 790 25.13 4.62 11.70
C ASN A 790 25.64 5.34 10.45
N LEU A 791 26.97 5.48 10.30
CA LEU A 791 27.59 6.16 9.16
C LEU A 791 27.52 5.37 7.86
N LEU A 792 27.53 4.04 7.95
CA LEU A 792 27.42 3.13 6.79
C LEU A 792 25.98 2.78 6.43
N ASP A 793 25.01 3.32 7.17
CA ASP A 793 23.59 3.03 7.03
C ASP A 793 23.28 1.52 7.02
N ASP A 794 23.97 0.76 7.88
CA ASP A 794 23.83 -0.70 7.97
C ASP A 794 22.63 -1.09 8.84
N TRP A 795 21.45 -0.73 8.34
CA TRP A 795 20.15 -0.96 8.95
C TRP A 795 19.29 -1.89 8.12
N ALA A 796 18.38 -2.57 8.80
CA ALA A 796 17.28 -3.30 8.19
C ALA A 796 15.95 -2.73 8.66
N HIS A 797 14.95 -2.76 7.79
CA HIS A 797 13.62 -2.20 8.04
C HIS A 797 12.53 -3.21 7.69
N ARG A 798 11.44 -3.23 8.44
CA ARG A 798 10.23 -4.01 8.15
C ARG A 798 8.98 -3.23 8.58
N VAL A 799 7.86 -3.51 7.94
CA VAL A 799 6.55 -2.94 8.27
C VAL A 799 5.68 -4.03 8.92
N PRO A 800 5.22 -3.84 10.17
CA PRO A 800 4.29 -4.77 10.83
C PRO A 800 2.96 -4.95 10.07
N PRO A 801 2.24 -6.07 10.30
CA PRO A 801 2.59 -7.16 11.21
C PRO A 801 3.79 -7.98 10.70
N LEU A 802 4.58 -8.54 11.62
CA LEU A 802 5.78 -9.33 11.30
C LEU A 802 5.56 -10.81 11.63
N SER A 803 5.85 -11.69 10.68
CA SER A 803 5.93 -13.13 10.97
C SER A 803 7.26 -13.48 11.63
N ARG A 804 7.37 -14.73 12.08
CA ARG A 804 8.64 -15.29 12.56
C ARG A 804 9.75 -15.18 11.51
N ALA A 805 9.41 -15.43 10.24
CA ALA A 805 10.35 -15.32 9.13
C ALA A 805 10.77 -13.87 8.88
N ASP A 806 9.82 -12.91 8.90
CA ASP A 806 10.13 -11.48 8.75
C ASP A 806 11.09 -11.00 9.85
N THR A 807 10.88 -11.46 11.08
CA THR A 807 11.69 -11.12 12.25
C THR A 807 13.11 -11.69 12.15
N ALA A 808 13.20 -12.97 11.78
CA ALA A 808 14.46 -13.66 11.55
C ALA A 808 15.28 -13.00 10.42
N GLU A 809 14.61 -12.57 9.34
CA GLU A 809 15.24 -11.88 8.22
C GLU A 809 15.64 -10.46 8.59
N LEU A 810 14.83 -9.72 9.36
CA LEU A 810 15.15 -8.38 9.86
C LEU A 810 16.45 -8.39 10.67
N ILE A 811 16.67 -9.39 11.53
CA ILE A 811 17.88 -9.50 12.35
C ILE A 811 19.11 -9.90 11.53
N ARG A 812 18.94 -10.71 10.49
CA ARG A 812 20.04 -11.18 9.62
C ARG A 812 20.40 -10.20 8.50
N SER A 813 19.52 -9.26 8.19
CA SER A 813 19.68 -8.34 7.06
C SER A 813 20.86 -7.37 7.20
N PRO A 814 21.17 -6.78 8.37
CA PRO A 814 22.37 -5.94 8.52
C PRO A 814 23.63 -6.74 8.23
N ARG A 815 24.58 -6.14 7.52
CA ARG A 815 25.86 -6.78 7.16
C ARG A 815 26.66 -7.14 8.40
N ALA A 816 26.62 -6.31 9.43
CA ALA A 816 27.27 -6.56 10.71
C ALA A 816 26.57 -7.64 11.57
N SER A 817 25.39 -8.14 11.17
CA SER A 817 24.64 -9.16 11.92
C SER A 817 25.41 -10.47 12.09
N VAL A 818 26.40 -10.74 11.25
CA VAL A 818 27.32 -11.88 11.39
C VAL A 818 27.91 -12.00 12.80
N LYS A 819 28.10 -10.87 13.50
CA LYS A 819 28.59 -10.85 14.89
C LYS A 819 27.65 -11.49 15.91
N LEU A 820 26.34 -11.53 15.62
CA LEU A 820 25.35 -12.19 16.47
C LEU A 820 25.46 -13.71 16.43
N PHE A 821 26.02 -14.26 15.34
CA PHE A 821 26.17 -15.69 15.12
C PHE A 821 27.58 -16.22 15.43
N GLY A 822 28.42 -15.37 16.04
CA GLY A 822 29.81 -15.65 16.36
C GLY A 822 30.78 -15.06 15.34
N TYR A 823 31.80 -14.35 15.83
CA TYR A 823 32.79 -13.66 14.99
C TYR A 823 34.13 -13.55 15.72
N GLU A 824 35.24 -13.92 15.08
CA GLU A 824 36.60 -13.82 15.61
C GLU A 824 36.77 -14.36 17.05
N GLY A 825 36.13 -15.50 17.36
CA GLY A 825 36.20 -16.16 18.67
C GLY A 825 35.19 -15.68 19.71
N LEU A 826 34.35 -14.69 19.40
CA LEU A 826 33.21 -14.32 20.24
C LEU A 826 32.10 -15.37 20.13
N PRO A 827 31.46 -15.76 21.26
CA PRO A 827 30.35 -16.70 21.24
C PRO A 827 29.13 -16.09 20.52
N PRO A 828 28.26 -16.93 19.92
CA PRO A 828 26.98 -16.48 19.40
C PRO A 828 26.10 -15.93 20.52
N GLY A 829 25.29 -14.92 20.20
CA GLY A 829 24.28 -14.38 21.09
C GLY A 829 22.96 -15.18 21.05
N ASN A 830 22.08 -14.95 22.01
CA ASN A 830 20.75 -15.53 22.05
C ASN A 830 19.81 -14.82 21.05
N VAL A 831 19.97 -15.16 19.77
CA VAL A 831 19.19 -14.58 18.66
C VAL A 831 17.70 -14.88 18.79
N ALA A 832 17.31 -16.03 19.36
CA ALA A 832 15.91 -16.37 19.55
C ALA A 832 15.21 -15.41 20.53
N ALA A 833 15.87 -15.03 21.63
CA ALA A 833 15.34 -14.02 22.55
C ALA A 833 15.28 -12.62 21.91
N LEU A 834 16.21 -12.30 21.01
CA LEU A 834 16.17 -11.06 20.25
C LEU A 834 15.00 -11.04 19.25
N GLU A 835 14.76 -12.17 18.56
CA GLU A 835 13.61 -12.36 17.68
C GLU A 835 12.29 -12.17 18.46
N ASP A 836 12.15 -12.74 19.67
CA ASP A 836 10.97 -12.55 20.53
C ASP A 836 10.77 -11.08 20.94
N LEU A 837 11.83 -10.38 21.33
CA LEU A 837 11.77 -8.95 21.66
C LEU A 837 11.29 -8.12 20.46
N VAL A 838 11.83 -8.37 19.27
CA VAL A 838 11.43 -7.67 18.04
C VAL A 838 9.96 -7.94 17.70
N ALA A 839 9.48 -9.18 17.85
CA ALA A 839 8.09 -9.53 17.62
C ALA A 839 7.14 -8.79 18.57
N ARG A 840 7.50 -8.67 19.86
CA ARG A 840 6.72 -7.90 20.86
C ARG A 840 6.64 -6.42 20.52
N VAL A 841 7.76 -5.82 20.10
CA VAL A 841 7.82 -4.42 19.67
C VAL A 841 6.99 -4.18 18.41
N ALA A 842 7.05 -5.11 17.45
CA ALA A 842 6.26 -5.04 16.24
C ALA A 842 4.76 -5.10 16.54
N MET A 843 4.33 -5.98 17.46
CA MET A 843 2.94 -6.06 17.91
C MET A 843 2.51 -4.77 18.63
N LEU A 844 3.31 -4.26 19.57
CA LEU A 844 3.03 -2.99 20.25
C LEU A 844 2.80 -1.86 19.26
N LYS A 845 3.65 -1.77 18.23
CA LYS A 845 3.55 -0.73 17.22
C LYS A 845 2.37 -0.89 16.27
N ASP A 846 1.94 -2.12 15.99
CA ASP A 846 0.79 -2.36 15.10
C ASP A 846 -0.53 -2.04 15.80
N GLU A 847 -0.64 -2.39 17.09
CA GLU A 847 -1.82 -2.10 17.93
C GLU A 847 -1.91 -0.61 18.29
N HIS A 848 -0.80 0.00 18.73
CA HIS A 848 -0.79 1.35 19.32
C HIS A 848 -0.05 2.38 18.43
N PRO A 849 -0.75 3.04 17.49
CA PRO A 849 -0.20 4.14 16.68
C PRO A 849 0.14 5.38 17.50
N GLU A 850 -0.49 5.54 18.67
CA GLU A 850 -0.25 6.60 19.63
C GLU A 850 1.21 6.60 20.07
N VAL A 851 1.85 5.42 20.09
CA VAL A 851 3.29 5.26 20.28
C VAL A 851 4.01 5.68 19.01
N ALA A 852 4.21 6.98 18.85
CA ALA A 852 4.80 7.60 17.67
C ALA A 852 6.28 7.24 17.47
N PHE A 853 7.01 6.99 18.55
CA PHE A 853 8.43 6.64 18.51
C PHE A 853 8.81 5.74 19.67
N ILE A 854 9.62 4.71 19.39
CA ILE A 854 10.31 3.92 20.38
C ILE A 854 11.73 3.60 19.90
N GLU A 855 12.72 3.74 20.77
CA GLU A 855 14.11 3.39 20.47
C GLU A 855 14.76 2.71 21.67
N PHE A 856 15.15 1.45 21.47
CA PHE A 856 15.92 0.65 22.39
C PHE A 856 17.41 0.82 22.06
N ARG A 857 18.14 1.54 22.91
CA ARG A 857 19.56 1.80 22.70
C ARG A 857 20.34 1.85 24.02
N PRO A 858 21.23 0.89 24.30
CA PRO A 858 21.46 -0.36 23.58
C PRO A 858 20.60 -1.53 24.13
N ILE A 859 20.40 -2.52 23.27
CA ILE A 859 20.05 -3.89 23.64
C ILE A 859 21.35 -4.69 23.70
N LEU A 860 21.61 -5.42 24.78
CA LEU A 860 22.73 -6.36 24.86
C LEU A 860 22.25 -7.78 24.61
N VAL A 861 22.86 -8.44 23.62
CA VAL A 861 22.56 -9.82 23.22
C VAL A 861 23.69 -10.70 23.74
N GLY A 862 23.51 -11.26 24.94
CA GLY A 862 24.43 -12.21 25.55
C GLY A 862 24.22 -13.63 25.01
N PRO A 863 25.08 -14.60 25.38
CA PRO A 863 24.92 -15.99 24.95
C PRO A 863 23.65 -16.66 25.48
N THR A 864 23.15 -16.22 26.65
CA THR A 864 22.01 -16.84 27.33
C THR A 864 20.79 -15.93 27.41
N ASP A 865 20.96 -14.61 27.38
CA ASP A 865 19.86 -13.65 27.52
C ASP A 865 19.94 -12.46 26.55
N VAL A 866 18.88 -11.67 26.54
CA VAL A 866 18.81 -10.36 25.88
C VAL A 866 18.34 -9.35 26.91
N THR A 867 19.14 -8.31 27.14
CA THR A 867 18.84 -7.28 28.13
C THR A 867 18.68 -5.92 27.46
N VAL A 868 17.53 -5.28 27.66
CA VAL A 868 17.30 -3.89 27.23
C VAL A 868 17.86 -2.94 28.29
N LEU A 869 18.91 -2.18 27.96
CA LEU A 869 19.54 -1.28 28.94
C LEU A 869 18.83 0.07 29.08
N ALA A 870 18.25 0.57 27.99
CA ALA A 870 17.56 1.85 27.96
C ALA A 870 16.58 1.90 26.79
N VAL A 871 15.52 2.70 26.97
CA VAL A 871 14.49 2.96 25.97
C VAL A 871 14.09 4.43 26.00
N ASP A 872 13.86 5.02 24.83
CA ASP A 872 13.15 6.29 24.66
C ASP A 872 11.79 5.98 24.02
N VAL A 873 10.70 6.47 24.61
CA VAL A 873 9.33 6.28 24.12
C VAL A 873 8.66 7.65 24.04
N ARG A 874 8.06 7.95 22.88
CA ARG A 874 7.31 9.18 22.67
C ARG A 874 5.94 8.86 22.12
N ILE A 875 4.92 9.51 22.69
CA ILE A 875 3.53 9.37 22.29
C ILE A 875 3.04 10.62 21.57
N GLY A 876 2.07 10.46 20.67
CA GLY A 876 1.52 11.53 19.83
C GLY A 876 0.08 11.26 19.38
N ASN A 877 -0.56 12.26 18.77
CA ASN A 877 -1.96 12.16 18.35
C ASN A 877 -2.12 11.23 17.11
N PRO A 878 -2.89 10.13 17.22
CA PRO A 878 -3.10 9.16 16.14
C PRO A 878 -4.11 9.65 15.09
N ALA A 879 -4.72 10.83 15.20
CA ALA A 879 -5.57 11.40 14.14
C ALA A 879 -4.79 11.63 12.84
N GLN A 880 -3.45 11.69 12.92
CA GLN A 880 -2.57 11.59 11.77
C GLN A 880 -2.36 10.17 11.25
N ARG A 881 -2.83 9.11 11.92
CA ARG A 881 -2.87 7.73 11.41
C ARG A 881 -3.82 7.61 10.24
N THR A 882 -5.07 8.08 10.35
CA THR A 882 -6.23 7.72 9.47
C THR A 882 -5.91 6.75 8.33
N ASP A 883 -5.58 5.54 8.78
CA ASP A 883 -5.41 4.32 8.00
C ASP A 883 -6.74 3.57 7.89
N SER A 884 -7.83 4.26 8.21
CA SER A 884 -9.15 3.72 8.02
C SER A 884 -9.34 3.46 6.52
N ALA A 885 -9.95 2.34 6.15
CA ALA A 885 -10.42 2.04 4.78
C ALA A 885 -11.22 3.19 4.13
N ARG A 886 -11.60 4.20 4.92
CA ARG A 886 -12.19 5.47 4.52
C ARG A 886 -11.22 6.23 3.60
N ARG A 887 -11.64 6.47 2.36
CA ARG A 887 -11.11 7.56 1.54
C ARG A 887 -11.57 8.88 2.16
N ALA A 888 -10.89 9.31 3.22
CA ALA A 888 -11.22 10.54 3.93
C ALA A 888 -10.92 11.74 3.02
N MET A 889 -11.87 12.65 2.89
CA MET A 889 -11.59 13.97 2.33
C MET A 889 -10.97 14.84 3.42
N ARG A 890 -9.78 15.38 3.17
CA ARG A 890 -9.33 16.56 3.92
C ARG A 890 -10.03 17.78 3.31
N SER A 891 -10.85 18.45 4.12
CA SER A 891 -11.43 19.76 3.85
C SER A 891 -10.38 20.74 3.32
#